data_AF-A0A9E4I7S1-F1
#
_entry.id   AF-A0A9E4I7S1-F1
#
_cell.length_a   1.000
_cell.length_b   1.000
_cell.length_c   1.000
_cell.angle_alpha   90.00
_cell.angle_beta   90.00
_cell.angle_gamma   90.00
#
_symmetry.space_group_name_H-M   'P 1'
#
loop_
_entity.id
_entity.type
_entity.pdbx_description
1 polymer ?
#
loop_
_entity_poly.entity_id
_entity_poly.type
_entity_poly.pdbx_seq_one_letter_code
_entity_poly.pdbx_strand_id
1 'polypeptide(L)'
;MSVIERVRQDRGDLARVLKKHAGIRRIVEDLYPDSAHFIYELLQNAEDTGATEAAFVLTEDRLVFEHNGRTFDEADIRAITDIGEGTKAEDDEQIGRFGIGFKAVFAYTETPRIWSPSYAFEISEMVLPSEIPSDPSLGDRTRFEFPFNSGKRPQGQAFSEVQDGLEEISDNTLLFLSNIEEIQWRIDRGREGRLLRILHTDHHIEILREIDGRPTESANFLRFTEPVDGLERQHAAVAFELEPVSGNTPSIGLTPFAKKFRIAHSGRGCVAVYFTAAKESSNLRFHLHAPFVPELSRSSIKDTPANAPLFAQLAGLAAESLSSIRDLGLLDREFLAVLPNSQDEIPAQYVPIRDAIVDAMNERALTPKHAGGHAPASRLLQAEAGLKDLLDCDDIHFLVDADGDPRDWAIAATQRNSRVDRFLRGLNIEQWGVEQFVEALDERFSNKRRFSYPTYTWKQEPDGPFLDWMRRKPAEWHRALYALFRQELGDELKLFDQICIVRLSDGEYGTGNESYFPTPETREDPIHPRVAEDTYAGGGTREEQTRARAFLEGIGVRDVGEFQQVEAILERRYADLASVPPWKTHESDLRRFIALVEEDRNATALFEDYFILHRADSLWSKPGGLYLDTPYLETGLGAYYGPLGSEASRAALSAKYLTFDMLAQLVPFARMCGVADRLEIATVSCTDNPKRAYLLSAPGAVLTQTGIDCDFTVPGLDALFKRPTSALSRLVWNTLSGRSQDKSILIATFQYNQSNDPRSAESLLVHQLRNTAWVPQREGEFVRPAEALKDLLPDGFPFDPGWAWLAAIRFGAETKGRDEQLRRNQAIAAELGFPDEAALIHGMQFAKLPLDTRQKILAEHQSPVDLPIHKPRNPDRRAAAVRDNARKAPKRRTEPRERSVSVDRDKTKREQSDPYLRQLYTNPDGATICQACKDRLPFRLADRTYFFEAVEFLQGLERHHYQNYLALCPNHAAMFMHANASKDDMKDVFLALDGNELTLTLADQPVTIYFTDTHIADLRVVIDVADQD
;
A
#
# COMPACT_ATOMS: atom_id res chain seq x y z
N MET A 1 10.30 42.71 -99.55
CA MET A 1 9.87 41.47 -98.87
C MET A 1 9.59 41.81 -97.43
N SER A 2 8.41 41.42 -96.94
CA SER A 2 8.07 41.58 -95.53
C SER A 2 8.91 40.65 -94.66
N VAL A 3 8.86 40.86 -93.34
CA VAL A 3 9.54 39.99 -92.35
C VAL A 3 9.07 38.54 -92.52
N ILE A 4 7.75 38.33 -92.63
CA ILE A 4 7.14 37.00 -92.77
C ILE A 4 7.61 36.30 -94.03
N GLU A 5 7.70 37.01 -95.17
CA GLU A 5 8.19 36.42 -96.43
C GLU A 5 9.69 36.06 -96.35
N ARG A 6 10.50 36.85 -95.63
CA ARG A 6 11.91 36.49 -95.36
C ARG A 6 12.00 35.20 -94.55
N VAL A 7 11.28 35.13 -93.43
CA VAL A 7 11.28 33.94 -92.56
C VAL A 7 10.77 32.72 -93.33
N ARG A 8 9.72 32.87 -94.16
CA ARG A 8 9.23 31.80 -95.02
C ARG A 8 10.29 31.26 -95.97
N GLN A 9 11.06 32.14 -96.61
CA GLN A 9 12.14 31.74 -97.50
C GLN A 9 13.24 30.99 -96.74
N ASP A 10 13.64 31.48 -95.56
CA ASP A 10 14.65 30.85 -94.70
C ASP A 10 14.21 29.44 -94.25
N ARG A 11 12.91 29.23 -93.98
CA ARG A 11 12.36 27.94 -93.52
C ARG A 11 12.03 26.95 -94.66
N GLY A 12 12.19 27.34 -95.92
CA GLY A 12 11.84 26.51 -97.07
C GLY A 12 12.56 25.16 -97.11
N ASP A 13 13.84 25.11 -96.75
CA ASP A 13 14.60 23.86 -96.71
C ASP A 13 14.19 22.97 -95.53
N LEU A 14 13.90 23.55 -94.36
CA LEU A 14 13.41 22.83 -93.19
C LEU A 14 12.05 22.17 -93.47
N ALA A 15 11.12 22.88 -94.09
CA ALA A 15 9.83 22.33 -94.51
C ALA A 15 10.01 21.13 -95.46
N ARG A 16 10.95 21.23 -96.42
CA ARG A 16 11.27 20.12 -97.34
C ARG A 16 11.79 18.89 -96.60
N VAL A 17 12.62 19.08 -95.57
CA VAL A 17 13.13 17.99 -94.73
C VAL A 17 12.00 17.32 -93.95
N LEU A 18 11.13 18.10 -93.28
CA LEU A 18 9.99 17.56 -92.51
C LEU A 18 9.03 16.76 -93.38
N LYS A 19 8.78 17.24 -94.62
CA LYS A 19 7.94 16.55 -95.61
C LYS A 19 8.57 15.24 -96.09
N LYS A 20 9.89 15.20 -96.26
CA LYS A 20 10.63 14.00 -96.69
C LYS A 20 10.77 12.96 -95.57
N HIS A 21 10.90 13.41 -94.32
CA HIS A 21 11.13 12.57 -93.15
C HIS A 21 9.94 12.62 -92.18
N ALA A 22 8.83 12.01 -92.58
CA ALA A 22 7.58 11.99 -91.79
C ALA A 22 7.72 11.46 -90.35
N GLY A 23 8.77 10.69 -90.05
CA GLY A 23 9.08 10.23 -88.68
C GLY A 23 9.47 11.37 -87.72
N ILE A 24 10.17 12.41 -88.20
CA ILE A 24 10.53 13.58 -87.38
C ILE A 24 9.27 14.34 -87.00
N ARG A 25 8.36 14.52 -87.97
CA ARG A 25 7.06 15.15 -87.75
C ARG A 25 6.22 14.40 -86.71
N ARG A 26 6.16 13.07 -86.78
CA ARG A 26 5.47 12.25 -85.76
C ARG A 26 6.06 12.43 -84.37
N ILE A 27 7.39 12.41 -84.23
CA ILE A 27 8.04 12.62 -82.92
C ILE A 27 7.66 13.98 -82.32
N VAL A 28 7.62 15.04 -83.13
CA VAL A 28 7.23 16.38 -82.67
C VAL A 28 5.76 16.45 -82.27
N GLU A 29 4.87 15.77 -83.01
CA GLU A 29 3.44 15.71 -82.72
C GLU A 29 3.08 14.72 -81.59
N ASP A 30 3.99 13.80 -81.21
CA ASP A 30 3.84 12.78 -80.17
C ASP A 30 4.68 13.09 -78.91
N LEU A 31 5.37 14.25 -78.87
CA LEU A 31 6.28 14.65 -77.79
C LEU A 31 5.60 14.76 -76.42
N TYR A 32 4.30 15.05 -76.43
CA TYR A 32 3.45 15.13 -75.25
C TYR A 32 2.42 13.99 -75.28
N PRO A 33 2.50 13.01 -74.37
CA PRO A 33 1.56 11.88 -74.31
C PRO A 33 0.17 12.29 -73.79
N ASP A 34 0.07 13.41 -73.08
CA ASP A 34 -1.16 13.89 -72.47
C ASP A 34 -1.96 14.75 -73.47
N SER A 35 -3.27 14.48 -73.57
CA SER A 35 -4.18 15.28 -74.42
C SER A 35 -4.23 16.72 -73.94
N ALA A 36 -4.25 17.68 -74.87
CA ALA A 36 -4.37 19.12 -74.63
C ALA A 36 -3.27 19.79 -73.76
N HIS A 37 -2.10 19.16 -73.52
CA HIS A 37 -0.98 19.77 -72.80
C HIS A 37 -0.50 21.12 -73.39
N PHE A 38 -0.72 21.34 -74.68
CA PHE A 38 -0.38 22.60 -75.35
C PHE A 38 -1.09 23.83 -74.75
N ILE A 39 -2.19 23.67 -74.01
CA ILE A 39 -2.86 24.75 -73.26
C ILE A 39 -1.87 25.42 -72.29
N TYR A 40 -1.08 24.63 -71.56
CA TYR A 40 -0.08 25.14 -70.62
C TYR A 40 1.10 25.80 -71.34
N GLU A 41 1.47 25.32 -72.54
CA GLU A 41 2.48 25.97 -73.38
C GLU A 41 2.00 27.33 -73.89
N LEU A 42 0.72 27.46 -74.23
CA LEU A 42 0.13 28.76 -74.61
C LEU A 42 0.10 29.74 -73.44
N LEU A 43 -0.29 29.27 -72.25
CA LEU A 43 -0.22 30.06 -71.02
C LEU A 43 1.21 30.47 -70.69
N GLN A 44 2.19 29.58 -70.87
CA GLN A 44 3.60 29.93 -70.65
C GLN A 44 4.08 31.01 -71.63
N ASN A 45 3.73 30.89 -72.92
CA ASN A 45 4.08 31.92 -73.91
C ASN A 45 3.46 33.28 -73.54
N ALA A 46 2.23 33.28 -73.02
CA ALA A 46 1.60 34.50 -72.50
C ALA A 46 2.33 35.03 -71.26
N GLU A 47 2.71 34.17 -70.32
CA GLU A 47 3.48 34.51 -69.13
C GLU A 47 4.84 35.13 -69.48
N ASP A 48 5.59 34.53 -70.41
CA ASP A 48 6.91 34.99 -70.88
C ASP A 48 6.84 36.34 -71.62
N THR A 49 5.65 36.72 -72.11
CA THR A 49 5.39 38.02 -72.72
C THR A 49 4.89 39.07 -71.72
N GLY A 50 4.80 38.71 -70.43
CA GLY A 50 4.31 39.58 -69.36
C GLY A 50 2.80 39.80 -69.39
N ALA A 51 2.03 38.85 -69.94
CA ALA A 51 0.58 38.93 -69.92
C ALA A 51 0.05 38.83 -68.48
N THR A 52 -0.96 39.63 -68.15
CA THR A 52 -1.70 39.52 -66.89
C THR A 52 -3.02 38.76 -67.07
N GLU A 53 -3.53 38.70 -68.29
CA GLU A 53 -4.80 38.07 -68.64
C GLU A 53 -4.64 37.12 -69.82
N ALA A 54 -5.25 35.94 -69.71
CA ALA A 54 -5.33 34.94 -70.76
C ALA A 54 -6.78 34.45 -70.93
N ALA A 55 -7.24 34.26 -72.16
CA ALA A 55 -8.62 33.86 -72.46
C ALA A 55 -8.66 32.77 -73.54
N PHE A 56 -9.44 31.71 -73.29
CA PHE A 56 -9.72 30.65 -74.24
C PHE A 56 -11.18 30.70 -74.70
N VAL A 57 -11.41 30.53 -76.00
CA VAL A 57 -12.75 30.33 -76.57
C VAL A 57 -12.72 29.07 -77.42
N LEU A 58 -13.39 28.03 -76.95
CA LEU A 58 -13.50 26.74 -77.63
C LEU A 58 -14.85 26.66 -78.36
N THR A 59 -14.84 26.43 -79.67
CA THR A 59 -16.03 26.09 -80.47
C THR A 59 -15.86 24.70 -81.09
N GLU A 60 -16.93 24.11 -81.62
CA GLU A 60 -16.87 22.77 -82.23
C GLU A 60 -15.77 22.63 -83.29
N ASP A 61 -15.42 23.71 -84.00
CA ASP A 61 -14.50 23.73 -85.14
C ASP A 61 -13.11 24.32 -84.87
N ARG A 62 -12.90 24.98 -83.72
CA ARG A 62 -11.62 25.65 -83.43
C ARG A 62 -11.44 25.99 -81.95
N LEU A 63 -10.19 26.21 -81.56
CA LEU A 63 -9.82 26.88 -80.31
C LEU A 63 -9.25 28.26 -80.62
N VAL A 64 -9.69 29.29 -79.89
CA VAL A 64 -9.10 30.62 -79.89
C VAL A 64 -8.45 30.87 -78.54
N PHE A 65 -7.23 31.40 -78.53
CA PHE A 65 -6.49 31.80 -77.33
C PHE A 65 -6.06 33.27 -77.47
N GLU A 66 -6.35 34.10 -76.47
CA GLU A 66 -6.02 35.52 -76.46
C GLU A 66 -5.31 35.93 -75.18
N HIS A 67 -4.31 36.78 -75.29
CA HIS A 67 -3.64 37.36 -74.11
C HIS A 67 -3.25 38.82 -74.35
N ASN A 68 -2.97 39.55 -73.26
CA ASN A 68 -2.61 40.97 -73.25
C ASN A 68 -1.09 41.22 -73.07
N GLY A 69 -0.25 40.21 -73.33
CA GLY A 69 1.21 40.34 -73.23
C GLY A 69 1.82 41.20 -74.34
N ARG A 70 3.14 41.38 -74.33
CA ARG A 70 3.86 42.17 -75.34
C ARG A 70 3.56 41.69 -76.78
N THR A 71 3.59 42.63 -77.71
CA THR A 71 3.41 42.37 -79.15
C THR A 71 4.54 41.48 -79.71
N PHE A 72 4.22 40.66 -80.70
CA PHE A 72 5.19 39.83 -81.43
C PHE A 72 6.25 40.70 -82.15
N ASP A 73 7.50 40.26 -82.10
CA ASP A 73 8.61 40.80 -82.89
C ASP A 73 9.14 39.80 -83.93
N GLU A 74 10.14 40.21 -84.73
CA GLU A 74 10.77 39.32 -85.73
C GLU A 74 11.43 38.08 -85.09
N ALA A 75 11.98 38.20 -83.87
CA ALA A 75 12.61 37.10 -83.18
C ALA A 75 11.57 36.06 -82.72
N ASP A 76 10.41 36.49 -82.23
CA ASP A 76 9.29 35.62 -81.88
C ASP A 76 8.78 34.83 -83.09
N ILE A 77 8.63 35.50 -84.24
CA ILE A 77 8.21 34.85 -85.50
C ILE A 77 9.24 33.79 -85.92
N ARG A 78 10.54 34.11 -85.83
CA ARG A 78 11.60 33.14 -86.14
C ARG A 78 11.61 31.96 -85.17
N ALA A 79 11.37 32.21 -83.88
CA ALA A 79 11.36 31.19 -82.84
C ALA A 79 10.15 30.25 -82.96
N ILE A 80 8.93 30.80 -83.10
CA ILE A 80 7.70 30.00 -83.18
C ILE A 80 7.62 29.18 -84.48
N THR A 81 8.36 29.56 -85.52
CA THR A 81 8.45 28.83 -86.80
C THR A 81 9.63 27.85 -86.87
N ASP A 82 10.49 27.74 -85.86
CA ASP A 82 11.64 26.82 -85.86
C ASP A 82 11.31 25.42 -85.32
N ILE A 83 12.18 24.44 -85.60
CA ILE A 83 12.20 23.10 -84.99
C ILE A 83 13.66 22.71 -84.72
N GLY A 84 14.17 23.03 -83.53
CA GLY A 84 15.56 22.74 -83.13
C GLY A 84 15.98 23.44 -81.84
N GLU A 85 17.21 23.18 -81.37
CA GLU A 85 17.86 23.98 -80.33
C GLU A 85 17.94 25.43 -80.83
N GLY A 86 17.18 26.32 -80.19
CA GLY A 86 17.17 27.73 -80.56
C GLY A 86 18.59 28.32 -80.50
N THR A 87 18.93 29.16 -81.47
CA THR A 87 20.25 29.84 -81.58
C THR A 87 20.45 30.97 -80.57
N LYS A 88 19.67 31.02 -79.49
CA LYS A 88 19.84 31.99 -78.39
C LYS A 88 20.71 31.37 -77.30
N ALA A 89 22.03 31.43 -77.51
CA ALA A 89 23.01 31.14 -76.46
C ALA A 89 23.29 32.37 -75.57
N GLU A 90 22.63 33.51 -75.82
CA GLU A 90 22.93 34.79 -75.18
C GLU A 90 21.77 35.36 -74.34
N ASP A 91 20.62 34.68 -74.26
CA ASP A 91 19.46 35.12 -73.48
C ASP A 91 19.12 34.03 -72.45
N ASP A 92 19.96 33.91 -71.42
CA ASP A 92 19.91 32.86 -70.38
C ASP A 92 18.66 32.96 -69.47
N GLU A 93 17.85 34.01 -69.63
CA GLU A 93 16.71 34.33 -68.75
C GLU A 93 15.34 33.78 -69.20
N GLN A 94 15.22 33.20 -70.41
CA GLN A 94 13.94 32.67 -70.92
C GLN A 94 13.89 31.14 -70.92
N ILE A 95 12.95 30.56 -70.16
CA ILE A 95 12.72 29.09 -70.10
C ILE A 95 11.82 28.66 -71.26
N GLY A 96 12.39 28.68 -72.46
CA GLY A 96 11.69 28.34 -73.69
C GLY A 96 12.67 27.92 -74.79
N ARG A 97 13.70 27.13 -74.44
CA ARG A 97 14.85 26.82 -75.32
C ARG A 97 14.48 26.01 -76.58
N PHE A 98 13.24 25.57 -76.67
CA PHE A 98 12.75 24.78 -77.78
C PHE A 98 11.37 25.30 -78.19
N GLY A 99 11.28 26.00 -79.33
CA GLY A 99 10.00 26.26 -80.02
C GLY A 99 9.19 25.00 -80.38
N ILE A 100 9.61 23.84 -79.87
CA ILE A 100 8.97 22.52 -79.85
C ILE A 100 7.66 22.55 -79.03
N GLY A 101 7.58 23.29 -77.92
CA GLY A 101 6.37 23.32 -77.07
C GLY A 101 5.12 23.79 -77.83
N PHE A 102 5.25 24.89 -78.58
CA PHE A 102 4.18 25.35 -79.47
C PHE A 102 3.82 24.31 -80.55
N LYS A 103 4.75 23.45 -80.98
CA LYS A 103 4.45 22.48 -82.04
C LYS A 103 3.43 21.42 -81.64
N ALA A 104 3.16 21.24 -80.35
CA ALA A 104 2.09 20.38 -79.87
C ALA A 104 0.70 20.76 -80.43
N VAL A 105 0.48 22.04 -80.80
CA VAL A 105 -0.78 22.48 -81.44
C VAL A 105 -1.03 21.79 -82.78
N PHE A 106 0.02 21.32 -83.47
CA PHE A 106 -0.11 20.66 -84.77
C PHE A 106 -0.73 19.25 -84.68
N ALA A 107 -0.88 18.70 -83.47
CA ALA A 107 -1.75 17.53 -83.28
C ALA A 107 -3.22 17.86 -83.53
N TYR A 108 -3.64 19.11 -83.29
CA TYR A 108 -5.02 19.59 -83.36
C TYR A 108 -5.32 20.45 -84.59
N THR A 109 -4.31 21.15 -85.14
CA THR A 109 -4.47 22.03 -86.32
C THR A 109 -3.35 21.84 -87.35
N GLU A 110 -3.63 22.05 -88.64
CA GLU A 110 -2.60 22.15 -89.70
C GLU A 110 -2.20 23.59 -90.01
N THR A 111 -3.03 24.55 -89.61
CA THR A 111 -2.93 25.96 -90.00
C THR A 111 -3.22 26.90 -88.83
N PRO A 112 -2.39 26.91 -87.77
CA PRO A 112 -2.54 27.89 -86.70
C PRO A 112 -2.36 29.31 -87.25
N ARG A 113 -3.25 30.20 -86.84
CA ARG A 113 -3.25 31.61 -87.23
C ARG A 113 -2.95 32.47 -86.02
N ILE A 114 -2.10 33.47 -86.19
CA ILE A 114 -1.66 34.37 -85.15
C ILE A 114 -1.94 35.80 -85.61
N TRP A 115 -2.62 36.58 -84.78
CA TRP A 115 -2.77 38.02 -84.92
C TRP A 115 -2.17 38.69 -83.69
N SER A 116 -1.22 39.57 -83.92
CA SER A 116 -0.64 40.47 -82.92
C SER A 116 -0.64 41.88 -83.53
N PRO A 117 -0.63 42.96 -82.73
CA PRO A 117 -0.72 44.33 -83.27
C PRO A 117 0.26 44.64 -84.42
N SER A 118 1.47 44.07 -84.39
CA SER A 118 2.51 44.28 -85.41
C SER A 118 2.47 43.27 -86.57
N TYR A 119 1.91 42.07 -86.38
CA TYR A 119 2.01 40.97 -87.35
C TYR A 119 0.77 40.08 -87.34
N ALA A 120 0.32 39.70 -88.53
CA ALA A 120 -0.73 38.71 -88.71
C ALA A 120 -0.27 37.66 -89.71
N PHE A 121 -0.20 36.40 -89.28
CA PHE A 121 0.27 35.30 -90.13
C PHE A 121 -0.35 33.94 -89.78
N GLU A 122 -0.40 33.06 -90.77
CA GLU A 122 -0.74 31.65 -90.63
C GLU A 122 0.51 30.80 -90.82
N ILE A 123 0.70 29.76 -90.01
CA ILE A 123 1.80 28.80 -90.19
C ILE A 123 1.26 27.56 -90.88
N SER A 124 1.92 27.14 -91.95
CA SER A 124 1.62 25.93 -92.72
C SER A 124 2.82 24.99 -92.72
N GLU A 125 2.61 23.70 -92.97
CA GLU A 125 3.68 22.68 -92.95
C GLU A 125 4.58 22.76 -91.68
N MET A 126 3.99 23.12 -90.54
CA MET A 126 4.62 23.28 -89.21
C MET A 126 5.60 24.46 -89.05
N VAL A 127 6.21 24.95 -90.14
CA VAL A 127 7.31 25.93 -90.10
C VAL A 127 7.21 27.07 -91.10
N LEU A 128 6.25 27.06 -92.04
CA LEU A 128 6.15 28.05 -93.11
C LEU A 128 5.11 29.12 -92.79
N PRO A 129 5.51 30.35 -92.38
CA PRO A 129 4.57 31.44 -92.15
C PRO A 129 4.10 32.07 -93.48
N SER A 130 2.85 32.50 -93.54
CA SER A 130 2.21 33.26 -94.62
C SER A 130 1.47 34.46 -94.03
N GLU A 131 1.55 35.64 -94.64
CA GLU A 131 0.78 36.80 -94.16
C GLU A 131 -0.73 36.57 -94.32
N ILE A 132 -1.49 37.02 -93.33
CA ILE A 132 -2.95 37.08 -93.36
C ILE A 132 -3.42 38.51 -93.04
N PRO A 133 -4.67 38.90 -93.37
CA PRO A 133 -5.17 40.22 -93.03
C PRO A 133 -5.12 40.49 -91.52
N SER A 134 -4.65 41.68 -91.14
CA SER A 134 -4.70 42.16 -89.76
C SER A 134 -6.15 42.24 -89.27
N ASP A 135 -6.37 42.04 -87.97
CA ASP A 135 -7.67 42.20 -87.32
C ASP A 135 -7.61 43.38 -86.31
N PRO A 136 -8.00 44.60 -86.72
CA PRO A 136 -7.98 45.76 -85.83
C PRO A 136 -8.93 45.66 -84.63
N SER A 137 -9.89 44.71 -84.64
CA SER A 137 -10.84 44.54 -83.53
C SER A 137 -10.19 43.99 -82.27
N LEU A 138 -8.97 43.44 -82.38
CA LEU A 138 -8.17 42.92 -81.26
C LEU A 138 -7.53 43.99 -80.38
N GLY A 139 -7.46 45.25 -80.86
CA GLY A 139 -6.71 46.30 -80.18
C GLY A 139 -5.24 45.88 -79.99
N ASP A 140 -4.77 45.91 -78.74
CA ASP A 140 -3.39 45.56 -78.38
C ASP A 140 -3.19 44.07 -78.01
N ARG A 141 -4.25 43.24 -78.07
CA ARG A 141 -4.17 41.82 -77.70
C ARG A 141 -3.54 40.97 -78.80
N THR A 142 -2.91 39.88 -78.38
CA THR A 142 -2.45 38.82 -79.30
C THR A 142 -3.44 37.66 -79.27
N ARG A 143 -3.90 37.22 -80.46
CA ARG A 143 -4.82 36.10 -80.67
C ARG A 143 -4.15 34.98 -81.45
N PHE A 144 -4.29 33.77 -80.95
CA PHE A 144 -4.02 32.53 -81.66
C PHE A 144 -5.35 31.85 -81.99
N GLU A 145 -5.51 31.36 -83.22
CA GLU A 145 -6.63 30.53 -83.65
C GLU A 145 -6.10 29.20 -84.17
N PHE A 146 -6.69 28.11 -83.67
CA PHE A 146 -6.36 26.74 -84.01
C PHE A 146 -7.59 26.05 -84.61
N PRO A 147 -7.81 26.14 -85.93
CA PRO A 147 -8.86 25.38 -86.60
C PRO A 147 -8.62 23.87 -86.43
N PHE A 148 -9.65 23.09 -86.08
CA PHE A 148 -9.56 21.63 -85.92
C PHE A 148 -9.57 20.89 -87.27
N ASN A 149 -8.59 21.22 -88.11
CA ASN A 149 -8.42 20.67 -89.46
C ASN A 149 -7.29 19.63 -89.55
N SER A 150 -6.74 19.17 -88.43
CA SER A 150 -5.74 18.09 -88.39
C SER A 150 -6.36 16.74 -88.76
N GLY A 151 -5.72 16.01 -89.67
CA GLY A 151 -6.08 14.62 -89.97
C GLY A 151 -5.79 13.63 -88.83
N LYS A 152 -5.02 14.03 -87.80
CA LYS A 152 -4.61 13.16 -86.68
C LYS A 152 -5.67 13.07 -85.58
N ARG A 153 -6.33 14.20 -85.27
CA ARG A 153 -7.39 14.32 -84.27
C ARG A 153 -8.65 14.83 -84.99
N PRO A 154 -9.64 13.97 -85.29
CA PRO A 154 -10.90 14.42 -85.88
C PRO A 154 -11.55 15.49 -85.01
N GLN A 155 -12.27 16.42 -85.65
CA GLN A 155 -12.86 17.61 -85.00
C GLN A 155 -13.56 17.31 -83.67
N GLY A 156 -14.43 16.30 -83.60
CA GLY A 156 -15.13 15.94 -82.35
C GLY A 156 -14.21 15.43 -81.24
N GLN A 157 -13.13 14.72 -81.58
CA GLN A 157 -12.12 14.29 -80.62
C GLN A 157 -11.28 15.48 -80.14
N ALA A 158 -10.86 16.35 -81.07
CA ALA A 158 -10.12 17.57 -80.76
C ALA A 158 -10.91 18.47 -79.79
N PHE A 159 -12.20 18.68 -80.07
CA PHE A 159 -13.09 19.44 -79.20
C PHE A 159 -13.18 18.83 -77.80
N SER A 160 -13.47 17.52 -77.69
CA SER A 160 -13.59 16.85 -76.39
C SER A 160 -12.30 16.94 -75.57
N GLU A 161 -11.15 16.65 -76.18
CA GLU A 161 -9.86 16.68 -75.47
C GLU A 161 -9.48 18.08 -74.97
N VAL A 162 -9.76 19.13 -75.76
CA VAL A 162 -9.51 20.52 -75.36
C VAL A 162 -10.52 20.99 -74.32
N GLN A 163 -11.78 20.56 -74.42
CA GLN A 163 -12.79 20.80 -73.39
C GLN A 163 -12.34 20.21 -72.05
N ASP A 164 -11.96 18.93 -72.04
CA ASP A 164 -11.48 18.25 -70.84
C ASP A 164 -10.26 18.98 -70.27
N GLY A 165 -9.28 19.36 -71.12
CA GLY A 165 -8.10 20.09 -70.69
C GLY A 165 -8.37 21.48 -70.08
N LEU A 166 -9.36 22.22 -70.60
CA LEU A 166 -9.78 23.52 -70.03
C LEU A 166 -10.55 23.35 -68.72
N GLU A 167 -11.39 22.31 -68.61
CA GLU A 167 -12.12 21.99 -67.39
C GLU A 167 -11.23 21.41 -66.29
N GLU A 168 -10.10 20.79 -66.65
CA GLU A 168 -9.08 20.25 -65.75
C GLU A 168 -8.03 21.27 -65.28
N ILE A 169 -8.07 22.52 -65.75
CA ILE A 169 -7.17 23.58 -65.25
C ILE A 169 -7.32 23.68 -63.73
N SER A 170 -6.27 23.27 -63.02
CA SER A 170 -6.28 23.17 -61.57
C SER A 170 -6.26 24.53 -60.89
N ASP A 171 -6.74 24.59 -59.66
CA ASP A 171 -6.68 25.77 -58.80
C ASP A 171 -5.23 26.19 -58.48
N ASN A 172 -4.24 25.32 -58.70
CA ASN A 172 -2.82 25.65 -58.47
C ASN A 172 -2.14 26.28 -59.70
N THR A 173 -2.83 26.36 -60.84
CA THR A 173 -2.24 26.81 -62.12
C THR A 173 -1.65 28.23 -62.03
N LEU A 174 -2.28 29.13 -61.27
CA LEU A 174 -1.82 30.51 -61.09
C LEU A 174 -0.83 30.70 -59.92
N LEU A 175 -0.59 29.67 -59.11
CA LEU A 175 0.12 29.80 -57.84
C LEU A 175 1.56 30.29 -58.03
N PHE A 176 2.23 29.82 -59.09
CA PHE A 176 3.66 30.08 -59.32
C PHE A 176 3.95 30.91 -60.57
N LEU A 177 2.91 31.36 -61.28
CA LEU A 177 3.09 32.34 -62.36
C LEU A 177 3.53 33.67 -61.75
N SER A 178 4.27 34.48 -62.51
CA SER A 178 4.72 35.80 -62.05
C SER A 178 3.70 36.87 -62.44
N ASN A 179 3.23 36.84 -63.69
CA ASN A 179 2.47 37.91 -64.32
C ASN A 179 0.98 37.59 -64.49
N ILE A 180 0.62 36.39 -64.97
CA ILE A 180 -0.79 36.06 -65.21
C ILE A 180 -1.54 36.01 -63.88
N GLU A 181 -2.58 36.82 -63.81
CA GLU A 181 -3.49 36.95 -62.66
C GLU A 181 -4.88 36.38 -62.97
N GLU A 182 -5.24 36.29 -64.25
CA GLU A 182 -6.55 35.82 -64.69
C GLU A 182 -6.46 34.88 -65.91
N ILE A 183 -7.12 33.72 -65.81
CA ILE A 183 -7.37 32.82 -66.94
C ILE A 183 -8.88 32.67 -67.11
N GLN A 184 -9.40 33.02 -68.28
CA GLN A 184 -10.80 32.86 -68.65
C GLN A 184 -10.95 31.76 -69.70
N TRP A 185 -12.05 31.01 -69.66
CA TRP A 185 -12.41 30.11 -70.74
C TRP A 185 -13.91 30.13 -71.02
N ARG A 186 -14.26 29.96 -72.28
CA ARG A 186 -15.65 29.80 -72.74
C ARG A 186 -15.74 28.62 -73.68
N ILE A 187 -16.68 27.71 -73.39
CA ILE A 187 -16.93 26.50 -74.18
C ILE A 187 -18.28 26.65 -74.88
N ASP A 188 -18.20 26.73 -76.21
CA ASP A 188 -19.30 26.98 -77.14
C ASP A 188 -20.16 28.19 -76.71
N ARG A 189 -21.49 28.04 -76.58
CA ARG A 189 -22.42 29.09 -76.15
C ARG A 189 -22.86 28.96 -74.69
N GLY A 190 -22.29 28.03 -73.92
CA GLY A 190 -22.94 27.50 -72.72
C GLY A 190 -22.21 27.73 -71.41
N ARG A 191 -20.93 27.34 -71.33
CA ARG A 191 -20.18 27.26 -70.06
C ARG A 191 -19.02 28.24 -70.08
N GLU A 192 -19.03 29.17 -69.13
CA GLU A 192 -17.93 30.13 -68.95
C GLU A 192 -17.28 29.87 -67.59
N GLY A 193 -15.96 29.93 -67.55
CA GLY A 193 -15.20 29.82 -66.30
C GLY A 193 -14.06 30.82 -66.26
N ARG A 194 -13.67 31.18 -65.04
CA ARG A 194 -12.49 32.00 -64.79
C ARG A 194 -11.75 31.52 -63.56
N LEU A 195 -10.43 31.67 -63.60
CA LEU A 195 -9.52 31.46 -62.49
C LEU A 195 -8.82 32.79 -62.20
N LEU A 196 -8.90 33.24 -60.95
CA LEU A 196 -8.39 34.53 -60.50
C LEU A 196 -7.38 34.33 -59.38
N ARG A 197 -6.24 34.99 -59.47
CA ARG A 197 -5.26 35.09 -58.38
C ARG A 197 -5.44 36.41 -57.65
N ILE A 198 -5.79 36.33 -56.37
CA ILE A 198 -6.00 37.48 -55.49
C ILE A 198 -4.85 37.52 -54.48
N LEU A 199 -4.10 38.62 -54.46
CA LEU A 199 -3.04 38.87 -53.50
C LEU A 199 -3.61 39.64 -52.29
N HIS A 200 -3.75 38.97 -51.14
CA HIS A 200 -4.24 39.60 -49.90
C HIS A 200 -3.13 40.32 -49.13
N THR A 201 -1.94 39.74 -49.14
CA THR A 201 -0.68 40.29 -48.59
C THR A 201 0.49 39.77 -49.43
N ASP A 202 1.72 40.23 -49.17
CA ASP A 202 2.92 39.76 -49.87
C ASP A 202 3.10 38.23 -49.87
N HIS A 203 2.57 37.54 -48.85
CA HIS A 203 2.67 36.09 -48.71
C HIS A 203 1.33 35.36 -48.84
N HIS A 204 0.19 36.01 -48.61
CA HIS A 204 -1.12 35.36 -48.66
C HIS A 204 -1.78 35.54 -50.03
N ILE A 205 -1.93 34.42 -50.73
CA ILE A 205 -2.56 34.34 -52.04
C ILE A 205 -3.83 33.50 -51.94
N GLU A 206 -4.88 33.96 -52.59
CA GLU A 206 -6.10 33.20 -52.86
C GLU A 206 -6.20 32.92 -54.36
N ILE A 207 -6.54 31.70 -54.72
CA ILE A 207 -6.90 31.33 -56.08
C ILE A 207 -8.38 30.99 -56.09
N LEU A 208 -9.15 31.84 -56.78
CA LEU A 208 -10.60 31.78 -56.85
C LEU A 208 -11.02 31.23 -58.21
N ARG A 209 -11.75 30.12 -58.20
CA ARG A 209 -12.38 29.56 -59.37
C ARG A 209 -13.84 29.98 -59.42
N GLU A 210 -14.26 30.50 -60.56
CA GLU A 210 -15.66 30.81 -60.82
C GLU A 210 -16.16 30.12 -62.09
N ILE A 211 -17.39 29.61 -62.03
CA ILE A 211 -18.11 29.03 -63.16
C ILE A 211 -19.44 29.77 -63.30
N ASP A 212 -19.73 30.24 -64.51
CA ASP A 212 -20.92 31.02 -64.86
C ASP A 212 -21.17 32.23 -63.92
N GLY A 213 -20.07 32.91 -63.54
CA GLY A 213 -20.07 34.09 -62.67
C GLY A 213 -20.31 33.81 -61.19
N ARG A 214 -20.22 32.54 -60.75
CA ARG A 214 -20.33 32.16 -59.34
C ARG A 214 -19.05 31.51 -58.84
N PRO A 215 -18.54 31.88 -57.65
CA PRO A 215 -17.40 31.20 -57.05
C PRO A 215 -17.75 29.76 -56.69
N THR A 216 -16.97 28.82 -57.20
CA THR A 216 -17.13 27.38 -56.97
C THR A 216 -16.07 26.82 -56.04
N GLU A 217 -14.82 27.28 -56.17
CA GLU A 217 -13.67 26.82 -55.38
C GLU A 217 -12.80 28.02 -54.99
N SER A 218 -12.23 28.01 -53.79
CA SER A 218 -11.30 29.03 -53.28
C SER A 218 -10.20 28.32 -52.50
N ALA A 219 -8.98 28.40 -53.02
CA ALA A 219 -7.79 27.81 -52.42
C ALA A 219 -6.87 28.92 -51.88
N ASN A 220 -6.44 28.81 -50.63
CA ASN A 220 -5.63 29.83 -49.96
C ASN A 220 -4.23 29.29 -49.69
N PHE A 221 -3.20 30.12 -49.90
CA PHE A 221 -1.80 29.71 -49.76
C PHE A 221 -0.97 30.79 -49.06
N LEU A 222 0.01 30.37 -48.27
CA LEU A 222 1.18 31.18 -47.92
C LEU A 222 2.31 30.87 -48.91
N ARG A 223 2.59 31.79 -49.84
CA ARG A 223 3.66 31.69 -50.83
C ARG A 223 4.83 32.60 -50.45
N PHE A 224 6.01 32.03 -50.33
CA PHE A 224 7.28 32.73 -50.14
C PHE A 224 8.08 32.61 -51.43
N THR A 225 8.65 33.72 -51.89
CA THR A 225 9.35 33.80 -53.18
C THR A 225 10.68 34.52 -53.04
N GLU A 226 11.69 34.08 -53.78
CA GLU A 226 13.02 34.70 -53.83
C GLU A 226 13.54 34.71 -55.29
N PRO A 227 14.20 35.77 -55.77
CA PRO A 227 14.86 35.76 -57.08
C PRO A 227 15.94 34.69 -57.17
N VAL A 228 16.04 34.00 -58.31
CA VAL A 228 17.04 32.96 -58.51
C VAL A 228 18.43 33.57 -58.71
N ASP A 229 19.42 33.00 -58.04
CA ASP A 229 20.81 33.45 -58.14
C ASP A 229 21.30 33.42 -59.60
N GLY A 230 21.64 34.59 -60.12
CA GLY A 230 22.10 34.76 -61.52
C GLY A 230 21.00 34.83 -62.56
N LEU A 231 19.72 34.73 -62.18
CA LEU A 231 18.55 34.84 -63.06
C LEU A 231 17.49 35.75 -62.41
N GLU A 232 17.73 37.07 -62.41
CA GLU A 232 16.95 38.05 -61.64
C GLU A 232 15.44 38.11 -62.00
N ARG A 233 15.07 37.66 -63.20
CA ARG A 233 13.67 37.62 -63.66
C ARG A 233 12.91 36.36 -63.26
N GLN A 234 13.61 35.35 -62.74
CA GLN A 234 13.04 34.07 -62.35
C GLN A 234 13.03 33.95 -60.83
N HIS A 235 12.09 33.21 -60.29
CA HIS A 235 11.93 33.07 -58.85
C HIS A 235 11.84 31.61 -58.42
N ALA A 236 12.42 31.32 -57.26
CA ALA A 236 12.12 30.12 -56.50
C ALA A 236 10.99 30.43 -55.52
N ALA A 237 10.12 29.46 -55.26
CA ALA A 237 9.00 29.64 -54.36
C ALA A 237 8.68 28.37 -53.54
N VAL A 238 8.22 28.61 -52.31
CA VAL A 238 7.69 27.60 -51.40
C VAL A 238 6.29 28.04 -51.00
N ALA A 239 5.30 27.16 -51.12
CA ALA A 239 3.92 27.49 -50.78
C ALA A 239 3.24 26.47 -49.86
N PHE A 240 2.60 26.96 -48.80
CA PHE A 240 1.83 26.16 -47.84
C PHE A 240 0.35 26.44 -47.99
N GLU A 241 -0.47 25.41 -48.16
CA GLU A 241 -1.92 25.52 -48.27
C GLU A 241 -2.57 25.89 -46.93
N LEU A 242 -3.61 26.71 -46.96
CA LEU A 242 -4.35 27.22 -45.82
C LEU A 242 -5.81 26.77 -45.85
N GLU A 243 -6.33 26.34 -44.71
CA GLU A 243 -7.74 26.05 -44.47
C GLU A 243 -8.35 27.10 -43.54
N PRO A 244 -9.59 27.58 -43.80
CA PRO A 244 -10.29 28.46 -42.87
C PRO A 244 -10.70 27.72 -41.59
N VAL A 245 -10.50 28.34 -40.42
CA VAL A 245 -10.77 27.73 -39.10
C VAL A 245 -12.26 27.54 -38.84
N SER A 246 -13.09 28.48 -39.28
CA SER A 246 -14.55 28.35 -39.35
C SER A 246 -14.90 28.22 -40.82
N GLY A 247 -15.66 27.21 -41.26
CA GLY A 247 -15.87 26.83 -42.67
C GLY A 247 -16.43 27.89 -43.66
N ASN A 248 -16.49 29.17 -43.29
CA ASN A 248 -16.71 30.31 -44.19
C ASN A 248 -15.40 31.12 -44.36
N THR A 249 -15.18 31.68 -45.55
CA THR A 249 -14.05 32.58 -45.83
C THR A 249 -14.08 33.79 -44.88
N PRO A 250 -13.08 33.95 -43.99
CA PRO A 250 -13.13 34.94 -42.93
C PRO A 250 -12.91 36.36 -43.49
N SER A 251 -13.75 37.32 -43.10
CA SER A 251 -13.60 38.73 -43.49
C SER A 251 -12.26 39.32 -43.01
N ILE A 252 -11.63 40.14 -43.84
CA ILE A 252 -10.41 40.90 -43.50
C ILE A 252 -10.74 42.01 -42.48
N GLY A 253 -10.93 41.64 -41.22
CA GLY A 253 -10.99 42.53 -40.06
C GLY A 253 -9.75 42.42 -39.17
N LEU A 254 -9.76 43.09 -38.01
CA LEU A 254 -8.67 43.15 -37.01
C LEU A 254 -8.34 41.83 -36.29
N THR A 255 -9.00 40.72 -36.63
CA THR A 255 -8.76 39.40 -36.02
C THR A 255 -7.38 38.86 -36.43
N PRO A 256 -6.56 38.33 -35.49
CA PRO A 256 -5.28 37.71 -35.81
C PRO A 256 -5.39 36.61 -36.87
N PHE A 257 -4.38 36.51 -37.75
CA PHE A 257 -4.37 35.59 -38.89
C PHE A 257 -4.59 34.13 -38.46
N ALA A 258 -3.90 33.68 -37.40
CA ALA A 258 -4.04 32.33 -36.83
C ALA A 258 -5.44 31.99 -36.27
N LYS A 259 -6.33 32.98 -36.08
CA LYS A 259 -7.75 32.71 -35.72
C LYS A 259 -8.65 32.54 -36.95
N LYS A 260 -8.16 32.91 -38.12
CA LYS A 260 -8.89 32.89 -39.40
C LYS A 260 -8.51 31.67 -40.22
N PHE A 261 -7.22 31.38 -40.29
CA PHE A 261 -6.66 30.28 -41.07
C PHE A 261 -5.78 29.39 -40.22
N ARG A 262 -5.68 28.13 -40.63
CA ARG A 262 -4.69 27.15 -40.20
C ARG A 262 -4.06 26.51 -41.43
N ILE A 263 -2.95 25.82 -41.28
CA ILE A 263 -2.29 25.17 -42.41
C ILE A 263 -2.97 23.83 -42.71
N ALA A 264 -3.21 23.55 -43.98
CA ALA A 264 -3.85 22.31 -44.42
C ALA A 264 -2.92 21.11 -44.17
N HIS A 265 -3.47 20.00 -43.68
CA HIS A 265 -2.68 18.78 -43.41
C HIS A 265 -2.80 17.71 -44.51
N SER A 266 -3.71 17.92 -45.47
CA SER A 266 -4.28 16.86 -46.31
C SER A 266 -3.58 16.62 -47.65
N GLY A 267 -2.72 17.54 -48.11
CA GLY A 267 -2.11 17.49 -49.44
C GLY A 267 -0.71 16.87 -49.47
N ARG A 268 -0.39 16.13 -50.54
CA ARG A 268 1.00 16.02 -50.99
C ARG A 268 1.33 17.32 -51.73
N GLY A 269 2.47 17.91 -51.40
CA GLY A 269 2.98 19.05 -52.15
C GLY A 269 3.29 18.67 -53.58
N CYS A 270 3.05 19.59 -54.51
CA CYS A 270 3.48 19.43 -55.90
C CYS A 270 4.81 20.12 -56.15
N VAL A 271 5.52 19.69 -57.18
CA VAL A 271 6.70 20.38 -57.69
C VAL A 271 6.34 20.98 -59.04
N ALA A 272 6.63 22.27 -59.22
CA ALA A 272 6.21 23.03 -60.39
C ALA A 272 7.37 23.73 -61.09
N VAL A 273 7.30 23.79 -62.42
CA VAL A 273 8.10 24.67 -63.27
C VAL A 273 7.10 25.60 -63.96
N TYR A 274 6.68 26.63 -63.23
CA TYR A 274 5.49 27.47 -63.45
C TYR A 274 4.18 26.70 -63.30
N PHE A 275 4.07 25.55 -63.96
CA PHE A 275 2.98 24.60 -63.84
C PHE A 275 3.44 23.30 -63.18
N THR A 276 2.50 22.54 -62.63
CA THR A 276 2.78 21.29 -61.90
C THR A 276 3.39 20.22 -62.81
N ALA A 277 4.55 19.67 -62.40
CA ALA A 277 5.14 18.49 -63.02
C ALA A 277 4.45 17.23 -62.47
N ALA A 278 3.41 16.75 -63.16
CA ALA A 278 2.46 15.76 -62.63
C ALA A 278 3.06 14.40 -62.21
N LYS A 279 4.23 14.00 -62.73
CA LYS A 279 4.94 12.77 -62.37
C LYS A 279 6.09 12.99 -61.40
N GLU A 280 6.42 14.25 -61.08
CA GLU A 280 7.42 14.59 -60.07
C GLU A 280 6.78 14.56 -58.67
N SER A 281 7.44 13.89 -57.71
CA SER A 281 6.99 13.88 -56.33
C SER A 281 8.17 14.12 -55.40
N SER A 282 8.15 15.25 -54.70
CA SER A 282 9.11 15.54 -53.63
C SER A 282 8.83 14.74 -52.35
N ASN A 283 7.60 14.19 -52.22
CA ASN A 283 7.05 13.61 -51.00
C ASN A 283 6.98 14.58 -49.80
N LEU A 284 7.18 15.88 -50.03
CA LEU A 284 6.90 16.94 -49.07
C LEU A 284 5.39 17.25 -49.05
N ARG A 285 4.92 17.95 -48.01
CA ARG A 285 3.51 18.33 -47.83
C ARG A 285 3.23 19.80 -48.12
N PHE A 286 4.15 20.46 -48.82
CA PHE A 286 4.05 21.83 -49.27
C PHE A 286 4.62 21.93 -50.68
N HIS A 287 4.14 22.91 -51.44
CA HIS A 287 4.44 23.05 -52.85
C HIS A 287 5.80 23.72 -53.06
N LEU A 288 6.51 23.26 -54.09
CA LEU A 288 7.80 23.78 -54.49
C LEU A 288 7.72 24.29 -55.92
N HIS A 289 8.38 25.41 -56.19
CA HIS A 289 8.58 25.91 -57.53
C HIS A 289 9.99 26.46 -57.69
N ALA A 290 10.63 26.09 -58.78
CA ALA A 290 11.83 26.76 -59.26
C ALA A 290 11.89 26.60 -60.78
N PRO A 291 12.73 27.41 -61.47
CA PRO A 291 12.98 27.27 -62.90
C PRO A 291 13.83 26.04 -63.25
N PHE A 292 13.39 24.86 -62.82
CA PHE A 292 14.11 23.62 -63.08
C PHE A 292 14.16 23.31 -64.57
N VAL A 293 15.21 22.62 -64.99
CA VAL A 293 15.25 21.96 -66.31
C VAL A 293 14.30 20.76 -66.29
N PRO A 294 13.19 20.79 -67.04
CA PRO A 294 12.24 19.68 -67.06
C PRO A 294 12.67 18.58 -68.04
N GLU A 295 12.03 17.41 -67.96
CA GLU A 295 12.08 16.42 -69.04
C GLU A 295 11.40 16.95 -70.31
N LEU A 296 11.65 16.31 -71.48
CA LEU A 296 11.02 16.67 -72.76
C LEU A 296 9.48 16.71 -72.69
N SER A 297 8.88 15.80 -71.90
CA SER A 297 7.43 15.75 -71.69
C SER A 297 6.90 16.76 -70.67
N ARG A 298 7.79 17.49 -69.98
CA ARG A 298 7.53 18.35 -68.81
C ARG A 298 6.84 17.70 -67.62
N SER A 299 6.65 16.38 -67.66
CA SER A 299 5.96 15.66 -66.58
C SER A 299 6.80 15.43 -65.33
N SER A 300 8.14 15.51 -65.43
CA SER A 300 9.08 15.40 -64.30
C SER A 300 10.26 16.36 -64.47
N ILE A 301 11.11 16.46 -63.43
CA ILE A 301 12.33 17.26 -63.46
C ILE A 301 13.49 16.40 -63.93
N LYS A 302 14.33 16.95 -64.81
CA LYS A 302 15.53 16.26 -65.29
C LYS A 302 16.59 16.22 -64.20
N ASP A 303 17.21 15.05 -64.02
CA ASP A 303 18.40 14.92 -63.19
C ASP A 303 19.61 15.54 -63.93
N THR A 304 19.97 16.76 -63.54
CA THR A 304 21.07 17.54 -64.13
C THR A 304 21.74 18.42 -63.07
N PRO A 305 23.08 18.60 -63.11
CA PRO A 305 23.78 19.48 -62.18
C PRO A 305 23.28 20.93 -62.16
N ALA A 306 22.65 21.40 -63.25
CA ALA A 306 22.08 22.73 -63.34
C ALA A 306 20.93 22.98 -62.33
N ASN A 307 20.24 21.92 -61.88
CA ASN A 307 19.16 22.03 -60.91
C ASN A 307 19.66 22.05 -59.45
N ALA A 308 20.92 21.67 -59.19
CA ALA A 308 21.45 21.57 -57.82
C ALA A 308 21.43 22.90 -57.05
N PRO A 309 21.81 24.05 -57.63
CA PRO A 309 21.69 25.34 -56.95
C PRO A 309 20.24 25.70 -56.60
N LEU A 310 19.28 25.36 -57.45
CA LEU A 310 17.86 25.64 -57.22
C LEU A 310 17.31 24.86 -56.02
N PHE A 311 17.70 23.59 -55.86
CA PHE A 311 17.33 22.81 -54.67
C PHE A 311 17.93 23.38 -53.38
N ALA A 312 19.18 23.86 -53.44
CA ALA A 312 19.83 24.50 -52.30
C ALA A 312 19.14 25.83 -51.92
N GLN A 313 18.77 26.64 -52.92
CA GLN A 313 18.04 27.88 -52.69
C GLN A 313 16.63 27.61 -52.10
N LEU A 314 15.91 26.61 -52.62
CA LEU A 314 14.63 26.17 -52.05
C LEU A 314 14.76 25.70 -50.60
N ALA A 315 15.87 25.06 -50.24
CA ALA A 315 16.14 24.65 -48.87
C ALA A 315 16.29 25.85 -47.92
N GLY A 316 17.06 26.87 -48.34
CA GLY A 316 17.18 28.14 -47.62
C GLY A 316 15.84 28.85 -47.47
N LEU A 317 15.11 29.03 -48.57
CA LEU A 317 13.81 29.69 -48.59
C LEU A 317 12.77 28.97 -47.71
N ALA A 318 12.74 27.64 -47.73
CA ALA A 318 11.87 26.84 -46.87
C ALA A 318 12.19 27.07 -45.38
N ALA A 319 13.47 27.09 -45.01
CA ALA A 319 13.91 27.35 -43.64
C ALA A 319 13.60 28.79 -43.18
N GLU A 320 13.78 29.78 -44.04
CA GLU A 320 13.49 31.18 -43.74
C GLU A 320 11.99 31.45 -43.58
N SER A 321 11.16 30.80 -44.41
CA SER A 321 9.70 30.94 -44.37
C SER A 321 9.10 30.63 -42.99
N LEU A 322 9.73 29.73 -42.21
CA LEU A 322 9.28 29.35 -40.87
C LEU A 322 9.23 30.53 -39.90
N SER A 323 10.12 31.51 -40.05
CA SER A 323 10.12 32.70 -39.19
C SER A 323 8.89 33.57 -39.46
N SER A 324 8.53 33.77 -40.72
CA SER A 324 7.32 34.49 -41.11
C SER A 324 6.05 33.73 -40.68
N ILE A 325 6.03 32.40 -40.82
CA ILE A 325 4.92 31.54 -40.38
C ILE A 325 4.75 31.60 -38.85
N ARG A 326 5.86 31.65 -38.09
CA ARG A 326 5.85 31.89 -36.63
C ARG A 326 5.26 33.24 -36.29
N ASP A 327 5.69 34.30 -36.97
CA ASP A 327 5.26 35.67 -36.68
C ASP A 327 3.78 35.90 -37.05
N LEU A 328 3.24 35.11 -37.99
CA LEU A 328 1.80 35.02 -38.28
C LEU A 328 1.00 34.21 -37.24
N GLY A 329 1.68 33.56 -36.29
CA GLY A 329 1.08 32.73 -35.25
C GLY A 329 0.64 31.34 -35.73
N LEU A 330 1.12 30.89 -36.90
CA LEU A 330 0.72 29.62 -37.52
C LEU A 330 1.70 28.48 -37.25
N LEU A 331 2.92 28.77 -36.77
CA LEU A 331 3.91 27.75 -36.40
C LEU A 331 3.53 27.10 -35.06
N ASP A 332 2.44 26.34 -35.05
CA ASP A 332 1.93 25.66 -33.87
C ASP A 332 2.24 24.15 -33.89
N ARG A 333 1.67 23.40 -32.93
CA ARG A 333 1.84 21.94 -32.86
C ARG A 333 1.34 21.25 -34.12
N GLU A 334 0.24 21.72 -34.71
CA GLU A 334 -0.39 21.07 -35.85
C GLU A 334 0.46 21.28 -37.10
N PHE A 335 1.06 22.47 -37.27
CA PHE A 335 1.97 22.76 -38.37
C PHE A 335 3.18 21.81 -38.44
N LEU A 336 3.70 21.35 -37.30
CA LEU A 336 4.81 20.38 -37.27
C LEU A 336 4.50 19.08 -38.01
N ALA A 337 3.22 18.74 -38.23
CA ALA A 337 2.82 17.56 -39.01
C ALA A 337 3.06 17.72 -40.52
N VAL A 338 3.16 18.96 -41.00
CA VAL A 338 3.41 19.30 -42.41
C VAL A 338 4.90 19.21 -42.74
N LEU A 339 5.77 19.45 -41.75
CA LEU A 339 7.21 19.43 -41.93
C LEU A 339 7.75 18.01 -42.20
N PRO A 340 8.85 17.92 -42.98
CA PRO A 340 9.46 16.64 -43.32
C PRO A 340 10.15 16.02 -42.12
N ASN A 341 9.93 14.73 -41.87
CA ASN A 341 10.56 13.98 -40.78
C ASN A 341 11.45 12.85 -41.30
N SER A 342 12.20 12.21 -40.40
CA SER A 342 13.17 11.16 -40.74
C SER A 342 12.58 9.88 -41.35
N GLN A 343 11.27 9.65 -41.21
CA GLN A 343 10.59 8.50 -41.81
C GLN A 343 9.95 8.81 -43.17
N ASP A 344 9.99 10.06 -43.63
CA ASP A 344 9.47 10.41 -44.94
C ASP A 344 10.45 9.93 -46.04
N GLU A 345 9.93 9.20 -47.03
CA GLU A 345 10.71 8.71 -48.18
C GLU A 345 11.00 9.84 -49.17
N ILE A 346 11.84 10.80 -48.78
CA ILE A 346 12.16 11.98 -49.60
C ILE A 346 13.27 11.63 -50.61
N PRO A 347 13.09 11.88 -51.92
CA PRO A 347 14.14 11.64 -52.92
C PRO A 347 15.40 12.47 -52.64
N ALA A 348 16.57 11.95 -53.01
CA ALA A 348 17.88 12.50 -52.63
C ALA A 348 18.04 13.99 -52.94
N GLN A 349 17.52 14.48 -54.07
CA GLN A 349 17.60 15.88 -54.47
C GLN A 349 16.81 16.86 -53.56
N TYR A 350 15.80 16.38 -52.83
CA TYR A 350 14.97 17.18 -51.92
C TYR A 350 15.37 17.05 -50.44
N VAL A 351 16.27 16.10 -50.11
CA VAL A 351 16.79 15.91 -48.75
C VAL A 351 17.39 17.20 -48.16
N PRO A 352 18.15 18.03 -48.90
CA PRO A 352 18.66 19.30 -48.37
C PRO A 352 17.59 20.23 -47.80
N ILE A 353 16.36 20.18 -48.33
CA ILE A 353 15.24 21.01 -47.82
C ILE A 353 14.83 20.56 -46.41
N ARG A 354 14.75 19.25 -46.18
CA ARG A 354 14.47 18.73 -44.83
C ARG A 354 15.60 19.12 -43.88
N ASP A 355 16.84 18.95 -44.30
CA ASP A 355 18.01 19.19 -43.44
C ASP A 355 18.08 20.68 -43.06
N ALA A 356 17.88 21.60 -44.00
CA ALA A 356 17.80 23.04 -43.72
C ALA A 356 16.66 23.43 -42.77
N ILE A 357 15.49 22.79 -42.89
CA ILE A 357 14.36 22.99 -41.95
C ILE A 357 14.75 22.51 -40.54
N VAL A 358 15.35 21.32 -40.43
CA VAL A 358 15.78 20.75 -39.15
C VAL A 358 16.86 21.62 -38.50
N ASP A 359 17.87 22.06 -39.25
CA ASP A 359 18.93 22.94 -38.77
C ASP A 359 18.35 24.27 -38.29
N ALA A 360 17.45 24.89 -39.06
CA ALA A 360 16.80 26.13 -38.65
C ALA A 360 15.98 25.97 -37.36
N MET A 361 15.25 24.87 -37.19
CA MET A 361 14.48 24.58 -35.98
C MET A 361 15.39 24.33 -34.76
N ASN A 362 16.57 23.75 -34.99
CA ASN A 362 17.57 23.49 -33.95
C ASN A 362 18.28 24.77 -33.47
N GLU A 363 18.55 25.71 -34.38
CA GLU A 363 19.37 26.90 -34.12
C GLU A 363 18.57 28.16 -33.78
N ARG A 364 17.34 28.29 -34.32
CA ARG A 364 16.52 29.51 -34.23
C ARG A 364 15.29 29.27 -33.37
N ALA A 365 14.70 30.34 -32.84
CA ALA A 365 13.48 30.29 -32.03
C ALA A 365 12.23 29.94 -32.87
N LEU A 366 12.13 28.69 -33.32
CA LEU A 366 11.09 28.16 -34.20
C LEU A 366 10.41 26.91 -33.64
N THR A 367 10.99 26.23 -32.63
CA THR A 367 10.37 25.05 -32.02
C THR A 367 9.38 25.47 -30.93
N PRO A 368 8.09 25.07 -31.00
CA PRO A 368 7.10 25.46 -30.01
C PRO A 368 7.41 24.92 -28.60
N LYS A 369 7.23 25.76 -27.57
CA LYS A 369 7.44 25.41 -26.16
C LYS A 369 6.14 24.91 -25.50
N HIS A 370 6.26 24.16 -24.40
CA HIS A 370 5.12 23.71 -23.59
C HIS A 370 4.35 24.89 -22.97
N ALA A 371 5.07 25.87 -22.40
CA ALA A 371 4.49 27.08 -21.81
C ALA A 371 4.04 28.14 -22.85
N GLY A 372 4.12 27.82 -24.15
CA GLY A 372 3.85 28.74 -25.24
C GLY A 372 5.08 29.53 -25.72
N GLY A 373 4.96 30.11 -26.93
CA GLY A 373 6.09 30.71 -27.64
C GLY A 373 7.02 29.67 -28.27
N HIS A 374 8.22 30.11 -28.67
CA HIS A 374 9.18 29.31 -29.43
C HIS A 374 10.60 29.48 -28.91
N ALA A 375 11.42 28.44 -29.06
CA ALA A 375 12.86 28.45 -28.77
C ALA A 375 13.62 27.53 -29.75
N PRO A 376 14.94 27.66 -29.84
CA PRO A 376 15.79 26.70 -30.54
C PRO A 376 15.61 25.30 -29.96
N ALA A 377 15.43 24.28 -30.80
CA ALA A 377 15.23 22.91 -30.32
C ALA A 377 16.41 22.42 -29.48
N SER A 378 17.63 22.87 -29.82
CA SER A 378 18.87 22.60 -29.09
C SER A 378 18.87 23.11 -27.64
N ARG A 379 17.94 24.01 -27.28
CA ARG A 379 17.74 24.57 -25.93
C ARG A 379 16.53 24.00 -25.22
N LEU A 380 15.80 23.09 -25.86
CA LEU A 380 14.60 22.51 -25.31
C LEU A 380 14.87 21.13 -24.69
N LEU A 381 14.08 20.82 -23.67
CA LEU A 381 14.05 19.53 -23.00
C LEU A 381 12.74 18.79 -23.32
N GLN A 382 12.83 17.47 -23.39
CA GLN A 382 11.69 16.58 -23.53
C GLN A 382 11.62 15.63 -22.33
N ALA A 383 10.40 15.47 -21.82
CA ALA A 383 10.05 14.62 -20.68
C ALA A 383 8.62 14.12 -20.79
N GLU A 384 8.21 13.28 -19.84
CA GLU A 384 6.84 12.87 -19.61
C GLU A 384 5.95 14.07 -19.27
N ALA A 385 4.68 14.01 -19.69
CA ALA A 385 3.73 15.12 -19.47
C ALA A 385 3.61 15.50 -17.99
N GLY A 386 3.58 14.50 -17.09
CA GLY A 386 3.49 14.75 -15.65
C GLY A 386 4.68 15.53 -15.09
N LEU A 387 5.89 15.35 -15.61
CA LEU A 387 7.06 16.11 -15.18
C LEU A 387 7.03 17.55 -15.70
N LYS A 388 6.59 17.74 -16.95
CA LYS A 388 6.42 19.08 -17.56
C LYS A 388 5.34 19.92 -16.89
N ASP A 389 4.29 19.27 -16.39
CA ASP A 389 3.21 19.93 -15.67
C ASP A 389 3.60 20.22 -14.21
N LEU A 390 4.53 19.46 -13.65
CA LEU A 390 5.05 19.63 -12.29
C LEU A 390 6.12 20.73 -12.18
N LEU A 391 7.04 20.79 -13.15
CA LEU A 391 8.17 21.72 -13.15
C LEU A 391 7.92 22.85 -14.14
N ASP A 392 7.80 24.07 -13.63
CA ASP A 392 7.66 25.26 -14.46
C ASP A 392 9.01 25.68 -15.11
N CYS A 393 8.99 26.75 -15.91
CA CYS A 393 10.19 27.26 -16.57
C CYS A 393 11.27 27.69 -15.55
N ASP A 394 10.87 28.30 -14.42
CA ASP A 394 11.82 28.76 -13.41
C ASP A 394 12.47 27.58 -12.68
N ASP A 395 11.71 26.49 -12.48
CA ASP A 395 12.23 25.23 -11.93
C ASP A 395 13.29 24.61 -12.83
N ILE A 396 13.03 24.52 -14.14
CA ILE A 396 13.99 23.94 -15.07
C ILE A 396 15.25 24.79 -15.20
N HIS A 397 15.11 26.12 -15.22
CA HIS A 397 16.26 27.02 -15.18
C HIS A 397 17.11 26.83 -13.92
N PHE A 398 16.50 26.49 -12.78
CA PHE A 398 17.21 26.22 -11.53
C PHE A 398 17.84 24.81 -11.50
N LEU A 399 17.14 23.80 -12.01
CA LEU A 399 17.55 22.40 -11.93
C LEU A 399 18.62 22.03 -12.96
N VAL A 400 18.54 22.63 -14.15
CA VAL A 400 19.45 22.33 -15.26
C VAL A 400 20.47 23.46 -15.38
N ASP A 401 21.62 23.28 -14.72
CA ASP A 401 22.78 24.17 -14.83
C ASP A 401 23.37 24.08 -16.24
N ALA A 402 22.88 24.92 -17.14
CA ALA A 402 23.50 25.14 -18.44
C ALA A 402 24.26 26.47 -18.38
N ASP A 403 25.57 26.44 -18.67
CA ASP A 403 26.50 27.59 -18.67
C ASP A 403 25.93 28.85 -19.37
N GLY A 404 25.07 29.61 -18.67
CA GLY A 404 24.46 30.85 -19.15
C GLY A 404 23.34 30.72 -20.19
N ASP A 405 22.79 29.54 -20.48
CA ASP A 405 21.75 29.37 -21.50
C ASP A 405 20.47 28.69 -20.95
N PRO A 406 19.38 29.45 -20.69
CA PRO A 406 18.16 28.92 -20.09
C PRO A 406 17.50 27.84 -20.95
N ARG A 407 17.12 26.72 -20.31
CA ARG A 407 16.44 25.57 -20.94
C ARG A 407 14.93 25.63 -20.70
N ASP A 408 14.15 25.23 -21.70
CA ASP A 408 12.69 25.24 -21.63
C ASP A 408 12.10 23.88 -22.04
N TRP A 409 10.86 23.60 -21.66
CA TRP A 409 10.16 22.40 -22.13
C TRP A 409 9.71 22.52 -23.58
N ALA A 410 10.07 21.53 -24.42
CA ALA A 410 9.47 21.36 -25.73
C ALA A 410 7.98 20.99 -25.62
N ILE A 411 7.19 21.39 -26.61
CA ILE A 411 5.81 20.94 -26.71
C ILE A 411 5.73 19.40 -26.84
N ALA A 412 4.81 18.77 -26.13
CA ALA A 412 4.55 17.34 -26.30
C ALA A 412 3.70 17.08 -27.56
N ALA A 413 3.96 15.96 -28.24
CA ALA A 413 3.05 15.45 -29.25
C ALA A 413 1.80 14.84 -28.61
N THR A 414 0.62 15.08 -29.17
CA THR A 414 -0.64 14.54 -28.64
C THR A 414 -0.71 13.01 -28.71
N GLN A 415 -0.05 12.41 -29.69
CA GLN A 415 -0.03 10.96 -29.91
C GLN A 415 1.39 10.49 -30.19
N ARG A 416 1.81 9.41 -29.51
CA ARG A 416 3.09 8.74 -29.75
C ARG A 416 3.12 8.17 -31.17
N ASN A 417 4.27 8.28 -31.83
CA ASN A 417 4.51 7.90 -33.21
C ASN A 417 3.67 8.66 -34.25
N SER A 418 3.02 9.78 -33.88
CA SER A 418 2.45 10.72 -34.85
C SER A 418 3.55 11.41 -35.67
N ARG A 419 3.19 12.06 -36.78
CA ARG A 419 4.15 12.85 -37.57
C ARG A 419 4.82 13.93 -36.72
N VAL A 420 4.07 14.60 -35.86
CA VAL A 420 4.57 15.61 -34.92
C VAL A 420 5.62 15.00 -33.98
N ASP A 421 5.33 13.85 -33.36
CA ASP A 421 6.29 13.14 -32.49
C ASP A 421 7.56 12.74 -33.25
N ARG A 422 7.42 12.22 -34.48
CA ARG A 422 8.57 11.83 -35.31
C ARG A 422 9.42 13.02 -35.73
N PHE A 423 8.79 14.14 -36.06
CA PHE A 423 9.50 15.37 -36.39
C PHE A 423 10.27 15.91 -35.19
N LEU A 424 9.62 16.04 -34.02
CA LEU A 424 10.26 16.49 -32.79
C LEU A 424 11.44 15.59 -32.37
N ARG A 425 11.34 14.27 -32.54
CA ARG A 425 12.46 13.33 -32.30
C ARG A 425 13.61 13.47 -33.28
N GLY A 426 13.38 14.08 -34.44
CA GLY A 426 14.42 14.40 -35.42
C GLY A 426 15.17 15.69 -35.11
N LEU A 427 14.73 16.46 -34.12
CA LEU A 427 15.39 17.67 -33.65
C LEU A 427 16.35 17.37 -32.49
N ASN A 428 17.28 18.28 -32.23
CA ASN A 428 18.27 18.19 -31.15
C ASN A 428 17.67 18.56 -29.78
N ILE A 429 16.49 18.01 -29.46
CA ILE A 429 15.82 18.22 -28.17
C ILE A 429 16.39 17.20 -27.17
N GLU A 430 16.95 17.70 -26.08
CA GLU A 430 17.57 16.86 -25.04
C GLU A 430 16.50 16.12 -24.23
N GLN A 431 16.73 14.84 -23.93
CA GLN A 431 15.84 14.09 -23.04
C GLN A 431 16.25 14.34 -21.59
N TRP A 432 15.31 14.83 -20.79
CA TRP A 432 15.52 15.09 -19.36
C TRP A 432 14.23 14.71 -18.63
N GLY A 433 14.05 13.42 -18.40
CA GLY A 433 12.86 12.83 -17.80
C GLY A 433 12.99 12.63 -16.29
N VAL A 434 12.11 11.78 -15.75
CA VAL A 434 12.08 11.50 -14.30
C VAL A 434 13.41 10.94 -13.78
N GLU A 435 14.11 10.11 -14.56
CA GLU A 435 15.41 9.54 -14.17
C GLU A 435 16.47 10.64 -13.93
N GLN A 436 16.64 11.57 -14.88
CA GLN A 436 17.59 12.67 -14.75
C GLN A 436 17.22 13.62 -13.61
N PHE A 437 15.92 13.80 -13.35
CA PHE A 437 15.46 14.57 -12.20
C PHE A 437 15.83 13.89 -10.88
N VAL A 438 15.69 12.56 -10.79
CA VAL A 438 16.12 11.79 -9.60
C VAL A 438 17.64 11.84 -9.44
N GLU A 439 18.43 11.79 -10.51
CA GLU A 439 19.89 11.98 -10.46
C GLU A 439 20.25 13.37 -9.92
N ALA A 440 19.58 14.44 -10.39
CA ALA A 440 19.78 15.78 -9.87
C ALA A 440 19.43 15.89 -8.37
N LEU A 441 18.38 15.18 -7.93
CA LEU A 441 18.01 15.07 -6.51
C LEU A 441 19.04 14.28 -5.70
N ASP A 442 19.53 13.13 -6.18
CA ASP A 442 20.57 12.36 -5.49
C ASP A 442 21.87 13.14 -5.37
N GLU A 443 22.26 13.86 -6.42
CA GLU A 443 23.40 14.75 -6.36
C GLU A 443 23.16 15.83 -5.30
N ARG A 444 22.14 16.68 -5.45
CA ARG A 444 22.03 17.92 -4.67
C ARG A 444 21.39 17.74 -3.27
N PHE A 445 20.71 16.62 -3.03
CA PHE A 445 19.81 16.40 -1.89
C PHE A 445 20.04 15.10 -1.10
N SER A 446 21.12 14.36 -1.38
CA SER A 446 21.47 13.16 -0.60
C SER A 446 22.35 13.46 0.62
N ASN A 447 22.26 12.61 1.64
CA ASN A 447 23.14 12.62 2.82
C ASN A 447 24.55 12.05 2.55
N LYS A 448 24.95 11.89 1.28
CA LYS A 448 26.28 11.37 0.91
C LYS A 448 27.37 12.39 1.27
N ARG A 449 28.42 11.93 1.96
CA ARG A 449 29.60 12.75 2.26
C ARG A 449 30.20 13.31 0.97
N ARG A 450 30.08 14.62 0.76
CA ARG A 450 30.60 15.31 -0.44
C ARG A 450 31.94 15.97 -0.17
N PHE A 451 32.91 15.70 -1.05
CA PHE A 451 34.18 16.41 -1.06
C PHE A 451 34.05 17.69 -1.90
N SER A 452 34.10 18.87 -1.27
CA SER A 452 33.95 20.16 -1.95
C SER A 452 35.30 20.79 -2.30
N TYR A 453 35.50 21.15 -3.57
CA TYR A 453 36.57 22.05 -4.03
C TYR A 453 36.00 23.48 -4.17
N PRO A 454 36.73 24.55 -3.79
CA PRO A 454 38.14 24.61 -3.38
C PRO A 454 38.34 24.53 -1.86
N THR A 455 37.29 24.30 -1.07
CA THR A 455 37.37 24.39 0.39
C THR A 455 38.00 23.17 1.05
N TYR A 456 38.21 22.06 0.33
CA TYR A 456 38.75 20.79 0.84
C TYR A 456 38.01 20.30 2.09
N THR A 457 36.71 20.57 2.17
CA THR A 457 35.85 20.21 3.29
C THR A 457 34.86 19.14 2.87
N TRP A 458 34.67 18.15 3.74
CA TRP A 458 33.57 17.22 3.64
C TRP A 458 32.28 17.95 4.08
N LYS A 459 31.35 18.18 3.16
CA LYS A 459 30.00 18.67 3.50
C LYS A 459 29.07 17.47 3.69
N GLN A 460 28.26 17.54 4.74
CA GLN A 460 27.38 16.46 5.18
C GLN A 460 25.89 16.84 5.03
N GLU A 461 25.60 18.01 4.46
CA GLU A 461 24.25 18.59 4.40
C GLU A 461 23.80 18.81 2.95
N PRO A 462 22.48 18.76 2.68
CA PRO A 462 21.92 19.08 1.37
C PRO A 462 22.27 20.51 0.94
N ASP A 463 22.27 20.79 -0.36
CA ASP A 463 22.60 22.11 -0.86
C ASP A 463 21.57 23.16 -0.38
N GLY A 464 22.03 24.20 0.34
CA GLY A 464 21.17 25.20 0.98
C GLY A 464 20.18 25.89 0.03
N PRO A 465 20.61 26.39 -1.14
CA PRO A 465 19.72 26.94 -2.16
C PRO A 465 18.67 25.95 -2.68
N PHE A 466 19.02 24.67 -2.78
CA PHE A 466 18.10 23.62 -3.23
C PHE A 466 17.05 23.27 -2.17
N LEU A 467 17.45 23.21 -0.89
CA LEU A 467 16.53 23.11 0.25
C LEU A 467 15.54 24.27 0.28
N ASP A 468 16.02 25.50 0.08
CA ASP A 468 15.16 26.68 0.05
C ASP A 468 14.19 26.66 -1.14
N TRP A 469 14.61 26.12 -2.29
CA TRP A 469 13.74 25.90 -3.44
C TRP A 469 12.62 24.90 -3.11
N MET A 470 12.96 23.73 -2.55
CA MET A 470 11.97 22.71 -2.12
C MET A 470 10.98 23.26 -1.08
N ARG A 471 11.47 23.98 -0.06
CA ARG A 471 10.63 24.56 1.01
C ARG A 471 9.58 25.55 0.49
N ARG A 472 9.84 26.23 -0.63
CA ARG A 472 8.88 27.17 -1.25
C ARG A 472 7.74 26.46 -1.98
N LYS A 473 7.89 25.18 -2.33
CA LYS A 473 6.86 24.42 -3.05
C LYS A 473 5.70 24.04 -2.11
N PRO A 474 4.44 24.20 -2.54
CA PRO A 474 3.28 23.90 -1.71
C PRO A 474 3.11 22.38 -1.48
N ALA A 475 2.27 22.00 -0.52
CA ALA A 475 1.99 20.59 -0.24
C ALA A 475 1.37 19.85 -1.45
N GLU A 476 0.53 20.53 -2.23
CA GLU A 476 -0.08 19.99 -3.45
C GLU A 476 0.96 19.62 -4.52
N TRP A 477 2.03 20.42 -4.64
CA TRP A 477 3.14 20.14 -5.55
C TRP A 477 3.90 18.88 -5.10
N HIS A 478 4.17 18.74 -3.80
CA HIS A 478 4.82 17.54 -3.26
C HIS A 478 3.97 16.28 -3.47
N ARG A 479 2.66 16.39 -3.32
CA ARG A 479 1.73 15.28 -3.58
C ARG A 479 1.78 14.86 -5.05
N ALA A 480 1.75 15.81 -5.97
CA ALA A 480 1.89 15.54 -7.41
C ALA A 480 3.26 14.92 -7.74
N LEU A 481 4.35 15.40 -7.12
CA LEU A 481 5.70 14.84 -7.24
C LEU A 481 5.74 13.37 -6.81
N TYR A 482 5.24 13.04 -5.61
CA TYR A 482 5.24 11.68 -5.09
C TYR A 482 4.37 10.75 -5.95
N ALA A 483 3.21 11.23 -6.40
CA ALA A 483 2.35 10.47 -7.31
C ALA A 483 3.02 10.21 -8.67
N LEU A 484 3.76 11.19 -9.20
CA LEU A 484 4.53 11.08 -10.45
C LEU A 484 5.64 10.04 -10.31
N PHE A 485 6.44 10.10 -9.24
CA PHE A 485 7.50 9.12 -9.01
C PHE A 485 6.96 7.70 -8.87
N ARG A 486 5.85 7.49 -8.15
CA ARG A 486 5.23 6.14 -8.12
C ARG A 486 4.79 5.67 -9.49
N GLN A 487 4.25 6.56 -10.31
CA GLN A 487 3.72 6.22 -11.62
C GLN A 487 4.84 5.82 -12.59
N GLU A 488 5.92 6.60 -12.65
CA GLU A 488 6.97 6.43 -13.66
C GLU A 488 8.06 5.43 -13.22
N LEU A 489 8.40 5.37 -11.93
CA LEU A 489 9.49 4.51 -11.44
C LEU A 489 9.03 3.13 -10.94
N GLY A 490 7.72 2.93 -10.75
CA GLY A 490 7.18 1.68 -10.23
C GLY A 490 7.83 1.26 -8.92
N ASP A 491 8.48 0.09 -8.91
CA ASP A 491 9.14 -0.49 -7.73
C ASP A 491 10.66 -0.19 -7.66
N GLU A 492 11.22 0.58 -8.60
CA GLU A 492 12.65 0.95 -8.64
C GLU A 492 13.00 2.10 -7.67
N LEU A 493 12.58 1.97 -6.42
CA LEU A 493 12.64 3.05 -5.42
C LEU A 493 13.90 3.07 -4.56
N LYS A 494 14.82 2.11 -4.75
CA LYS A 494 16.09 2.01 -4.01
C LYS A 494 16.99 3.24 -4.20
N LEU A 495 16.81 3.98 -5.29
CA LEU A 495 17.55 5.21 -5.57
C LEU A 495 17.28 6.29 -4.52
N PHE A 496 16.15 6.21 -3.80
CA PHE A 496 15.75 7.19 -2.78
C PHE A 496 16.23 6.87 -1.36
N ASP A 497 16.94 5.76 -1.13
CA ASP A 497 17.36 5.31 0.21
C ASP A 497 18.09 6.38 1.03
N GLN A 498 18.80 7.30 0.34
CA GLN A 498 19.63 8.35 0.95
C GLN A 498 19.22 9.77 0.53
N ILE A 499 18.14 9.92 -0.24
CA ILE A 499 17.64 11.22 -0.70
C ILE A 499 16.64 11.75 0.34
N CYS A 500 16.85 12.97 0.82
CA CYS A 500 16.01 13.58 1.86
C CYS A 500 14.66 14.09 1.31
N ILE A 501 13.95 13.34 0.47
CA ILE A 501 12.80 13.86 -0.30
C ILE A 501 11.49 13.97 0.50
N VAL A 502 11.42 13.41 1.71
CA VAL A 502 10.19 13.33 2.51
C VAL A 502 9.97 14.63 3.27
N ARG A 503 8.90 15.36 2.94
CA ARG A 503 8.53 16.59 3.64
C ARG A 503 7.86 16.27 4.97
N LEU A 504 8.44 16.76 6.05
CA LEU A 504 8.00 16.53 7.42
C LEU A 504 6.99 17.60 7.87
N SER A 505 6.27 17.31 8.96
CA SER A 505 5.20 18.15 9.51
C SER A 505 5.71 19.48 10.06
N ASP A 506 6.97 19.54 10.48
CA ASP A 506 7.67 20.75 10.91
C ASP A 506 8.19 21.61 9.74
N GLY A 507 8.04 21.12 8.50
CA GLY A 507 8.51 21.78 7.28
C GLY A 507 9.96 21.44 6.89
N GLU A 508 10.65 20.60 7.66
CA GLU A 508 11.95 20.04 7.31
C GLU A 508 11.82 18.82 6.40
N TYR A 509 12.97 18.26 6.01
CA TYR A 509 13.07 17.17 5.06
C TYR A 509 13.84 15.99 5.65
N GLY A 510 13.34 14.78 5.42
CA GLY A 510 13.92 13.53 5.93
C GLY A 510 14.04 12.45 4.85
N THR A 511 14.73 11.35 5.19
CA THR A 511 14.78 10.16 4.35
C THR A 511 13.55 9.28 4.58
N GLY A 512 13.20 8.43 3.61
CA GLY A 512 12.05 7.52 3.74
C GLY A 512 12.14 6.61 4.96
N ASN A 513 13.30 5.97 5.16
CA ASN A 513 13.53 5.00 6.23
C ASN A 513 13.49 5.59 7.65
N GLU A 514 13.66 6.89 7.80
CA GLU A 514 13.68 7.62 9.08
C GLU A 514 12.36 8.39 9.34
N SER A 515 11.42 8.32 8.39
CA SER A 515 10.16 9.07 8.44
C SER A 515 8.96 8.15 8.67
N TYR A 516 7.94 8.68 9.34
CA TYR A 516 6.77 7.91 9.72
C TYR A 516 5.45 8.62 9.38
N PHE A 517 4.41 7.86 9.08
CA PHE A 517 3.07 8.43 8.89
C PHE A 517 2.49 8.95 10.23
N PRO A 518 1.83 10.13 10.22
CA PRO A 518 1.14 10.67 11.39
C PRO A 518 -0.05 9.81 11.81
N THR A 519 -0.29 9.74 13.12
CA THR A 519 -1.50 9.15 13.71
C THR A 519 -2.46 10.25 14.19
N PRO A 520 -3.76 9.96 14.35
CA PRO A 520 -4.73 10.96 14.85
C PRO A 520 -4.34 11.63 16.17
N GLU A 521 -3.60 10.93 17.04
CA GLU A 521 -3.15 11.48 18.34
C GLU A 521 -1.79 12.21 18.28
N THR A 522 -0.95 11.99 17.27
CA THR A 522 0.44 12.50 17.24
C THR A 522 0.79 13.04 15.85
N ARG A 523 0.60 14.35 15.67
CA ARG A 523 0.95 15.09 14.44
C ARG A 523 2.40 15.55 14.38
N GLU A 524 3.04 15.73 15.54
CA GLU A 524 4.45 16.11 15.67
C GLU A 524 5.09 15.27 16.77
N ASP A 525 6.26 14.67 16.47
CA ASP A 525 7.01 13.83 17.40
C ASP A 525 8.52 14.11 17.22
N PRO A 526 9.23 14.63 18.25
CA PRO A 526 10.65 14.94 18.16
C PRO A 526 11.55 13.71 17.98
N ILE A 527 11.06 12.52 18.33
CA ILE A 527 11.84 11.27 18.31
C ILE A 527 11.65 10.55 16.97
N HIS A 528 10.46 10.68 16.38
CA HIS A 528 10.09 10.01 15.13
C HIS A 528 9.49 11.02 14.14
N PRO A 529 10.27 11.56 13.20
CA PRO A 529 9.81 12.57 12.25
C PRO A 529 8.53 12.14 11.52
N ARG A 530 7.50 13.00 11.54
CA ARG A 530 6.19 12.72 10.91
C ARG A 530 6.10 13.36 9.54
N VAL A 531 5.71 12.57 8.53
CA VAL A 531 5.43 13.10 7.18
C VAL A 531 4.25 14.08 7.25
N ALA A 532 4.36 15.20 6.55
CA ALA A 532 3.27 16.17 6.45
C ALA A 532 2.04 15.55 5.76
N GLU A 533 0.92 15.42 6.49
CA GLU A 533 -0.28 14.72 6.01
C GLU A 533 -0.81 15.27 4.66
N ASP A 534 -0.74 16.60 4.47
CA ASP A 534 -1.23 17.27 3.26
C ASP A 534 -0.45 16.89 1.99
N THR A 535 0.76 16.34 2.09
CA THR A 535 1.57 15.95 0.93
C THR A 535 1.19 14.59 0.37
N TYR A 536 0.27 13.84 0.99
CA TYR A 536 -0.22 12.57 0.45
C TYR A 536 -1.73 12.33 0.65
N ALA A 537 -2.37 12.97 1.64
CA ALA A 537 -3.79 12.75 1.96
C ALA A 537 -4.69 14.01 1.82
N GLY A 538 -4.12 15.21 1.85
CA GLY A 538 -4.88 16.46 1.62
C GLY A 538 -5.08 16.73 0.13
N GLY A 539 -6.20 17.35 -0.28
CA GLY A 539 -6.46 17.84 -1.66
C GLY A 539 -6.36 16.80 -2.79
N GLY A 540 -6.41 17.23 -4.06
CA GLY A 540 -6.16 16.36 -5.23
C GLY A 540 -7.20 15.26 -5.50
N THR A 541 -6.88 14.35 -6.42
CA THR A 541 -7.75 13.19 -6.74
C THR A 541 -7.45 12.00 -5.84
N ARG A 542 -8.43 11.10 -5.64
CA ARG A 542 -8.23 9.90 -4.82
C ARG A 542 -7.14 8.96 -5.38
N GLU A 543 -6.96 8.93 -6.70
CA GLU A 543 -5.89 8.17 -7.34
C GLU A 543 -4.51 8.77 -7.06
N GLU A 544 -4.38 10.09 -7.16
CA GLU A 544 -3.15 10.83 -6.83
C GLU A 544 -2.73 10.62 -5.38
N GLN A 545 -3.67 10.74 -4.43
CA GLN A 545 -3.42 10.46 -3.00
C GLN A 545 -2.94 9.03 -2.77
N THR A 546 -3.57 8.06 -3.44
CA THR A 546 -3.20 6.64 -3.32
C THR A 546 -1.79 6.40 -3.85
N ARG A 547 -1.41 7.01 -4.98
CA ARG A 547 -0.07 6.90 -5.55
C ARG A 547 0.98 7.60 -4.70
N ALA A 548 0.70 8.81 -4.21
CA ALA A 548 1.60 9.55 -3.34
C ALA A 548 1.90 8.79 -2.05
N ARG A 549 0.87 8.21 -1.42
CA ARG A 549 1.06 7.34 -0.24
C ARG A 549 1.88 6.09 -0.58
N ALA A 550 1.56 5.42 -1.68
CA ALA A 550 2.28 4.22 -2.11
C ALA A 550 3.77 4.50 -2.45
N PHE A 551 4.10 5.69 -2.97
CA PHE A 551 5.49 6.13 -3.13
C PHE A 551 6.20 6.19 -1.79
N LEU A 552 5.61 6.90 -0.82
CA LEU A 552 6.18 7.08 0.53
C LEU A 552 6.41 5.72 1.21
N GLU A 553 5.42 4.83 1.18
CA GLU A 553 5.56 3.45 1.66
C GLU A 553 6.70 2.71 0.95
N GLY A 554 6.80 2.88 -0.37
CA GLY A 554 7.82 2.24 -1.20
C GLY A 554 9.27 2.71 -0.96
N ILE A 555 9.47 3.97 -0.55
CA ILE A 555 10.80 4.49 -0.16
C ILE A 555 11.14 4.25 1.32
N GLY A 556 10.28 3.53 2.06
CA GLY A 556 10.54 3.09 3.43
C GLY A 556 9.87 3.91 4.52
N VAL A 557 8.97 4.85 4.19
CA VAL A 557 8.10 5.51 5.18
C VAL A 557 7.13 4.46 5.72
N ARG A 558 7.01 4.40 7.04
CA ARG A 558 6.21 3.36 7.71
C ARG A 558 5.24 4.00 8.66
N ASP A 559 4.17 3.30 8.97
CA ASP A 559 3.47 3.59 10.22
C ASP A 559 4.46 3.33 11.38
N VAL A 560 4.44 4.17 12.42
CA VAL A 560 5.21 3.85 13.63
C VAL A 560 4.66 2.53 14.15
N GLY A 561 5.47 1.47 14.12
CA GLY A 561 5.05 0.16 14.62
C GLY A 561 4.66 0.27 16.09
N GLU A 562 3.71 -0.55 16.54
CA GLU A 562 3.30 -0.61 17.95
C GLU A 562 4.52 -0.79 18.87
N PHE A 563 5.55 -1.52 18.41
CA PHE A 563 6.83 -1.67 19.11
C PHE A 563 7.51 -0.32 19.44
N GLN A 564 7.76 0.54 18.44
CA GLN A 564 8.42 1.83 18.66
C GLN A 564 7.53 2.81 19.43
N GLN A 565 6.20 2.74 19.23
CA GLN A 565 5.26 3.54 20.01
C GLN A 565 5.28 3.17 21.49
N VAL A 566 5.34 1.86 21.80
CA VAL A 566 5.43 1.36 23.16
C VAL A 566 6.79 1.69 23.78
N GLU A 567 7.89 1.56 23.04
CA GLU A 567 9.23 1.97 23.49
C GLU A 567 9.26 3.44 23.93
N ALA A 568 8.74 4.35 23.10
CA ALA A 568 8.67 5.77 23.44
C ALA A 568 7.76 6.06 24.66
N ILE A 569 6.65 5.31 24.81
CA ILE A 569 5.79 5.39 26.01
C ILE A 569 6.55 4.95 27.26
N LEU A 570 7.31 3.86 27.17
CA LEU A 570 8.10 3.31 28.27
C LEU A 570 9.19 4.29 28.71
N GLU A 571 9.97 4.83 27.78
CA GLU A 571 11.03 5.82 28.07
C GLU A 571 10.47 7.09 28.70
N ARG A 572 9.34 7.60 28.21
CA ARG A 572 8.79 8.88 28.66
C ARG A 572 8.01 8.80 29.97
N ARG A 573 7.35 7.66 30.22
CA ARG A 573 6.39 7.52 31.34
C ARG A 573 6.81 6.48 32.36
N TYR A 574 7.58 5.46 32.02
CA TYR A 574 7.87 4.34 32.92
C TYR A 574 9.36 4.16 33.25
N ALA A 575 10.23 5.05 32.75
CA ALA A 575 11.68 5.00 32.98
C ALA A 575 12.07 5.29 34.45
N ASP A 576 11.34 6.19 35.11
CA ASP A 576 11.54 6.49 36.53
C ASP A 576 10.22 6.52 37.31
N LEU A 577 10.31 6.46 38.64
CA LEU A 577 9.13 6.44 39.51
C LEU A 577 8.35 7.78 39.52
N ALA A 578 8.97 8.89 39.12
CA ALA A 578 8.35 10.21 39.09
C ALA A 578 7.58 10.47 37.79
N SER A 579 7.93 9.77 36.70
CA SER A 579 7.29 9.87 35.39
C SER A 579 6.02 9.03 35.26
N VAL A 580 5.77 8.11 36.20
CA VAL A 580 4.70 7.11 36.07
C VAL A 580 3.31 7.76 36.08
N PRO A 581 2.46 7.46 35.07
CA PRO A 581 1.24 8.21 34.86
C PRO A 581 0.12 7.78 35.81
N PRO A 582 -0.95 8.58 35.96
CA PRO A 582 -2.13 8.20 36.73
C PRO A 582 -2.78 6.90 36.23
N TRP A 583 -3.47 6.20 37.11
CA TRP A 583 -4.02 4.85 36.86
C TRP A 583 -4.82 4.72 35.55
N LYS A 584 -5.67 5.69 35.21
CA LYS A 584 -6.50 5.63 33.99
C LYS A 584 -5.65 5.63 32.71
N THR A 585 -4.55 6.39 32.71
CA THR A 585 -3.59 6.42 31.60
C THR A 585 -2.77 5.14 31.56
N HIS A 586 -2.34 4.66 32.73
CA HIS A 586 -1.65 3.38 32.84
C HIS A 586 -2.48 2.19 32.33
N GLU A 587 -3.77 2.15 32.64
CA GLU A 587 -4.68 1.11 32.18
C GLU A 587 -4.81 1.08 30.64
N SER A 588 -4.73 2.23 29.99
CA SER A 588 -4.69 2.33 28.53
C SER A 588 -3.35 1.84 27.97
N ASP A 589 -2.24 2.27 28.57
CA ASP A 589 -0.90 1.87 28.15
C ASP A 589 -0.70 0.35 28.33
N LEU A 590 -1.18 -0.23 29.43
CA LEU A 590 -1.10 -1.65 29.74
C LEU A 590 -1.87 -2.52 28.73
N ARG A 591 -3.01 -2.06 28.20
CA ARG A 591 -3.72 -2.76 27.11
C ARG A 591 -2.87 -2.83 25.85
N ARG A 592 -2.16 -1.75 25.51
CA ARG A 592 -1.26 -1.69 24.36
C ARG A 592 -0.04 -2.60 24.56
N PHE A 593 0.54 -2.60 25.76
CA PHE A 593 1.65 -3.48 26.10
C PHE A 593 1.29 -4.96 25.95
N ILE A 594 0.10 -5.34 26.43
CA ILE A 594 -0.42 -6.71 26.28
C ILE A 594 -0.62 -7.06 24.81
N ALA A 595 -1.26 -6.17 24.03
CA ALA A 595 -1.50 -6.39 22.61
C ALA A 595 -0.18 -6.58 21.82
N LEU A 596 0.83 -5.74 22.07
CA LEU A 596 2.15 -5.85 21.43
C LEU A 596 2.80 -7.21 21.72
N VAL A 597 2.74 -7.70 22.96
CA VAL A 597 3.36 -8.98 23.34
C VAL A 597 2.56 -10.19 22.84
N GLU A 598 1.25 -10.07 22.68
CA GLU A 598 0.42 -11.12 22.04
C GLU A 598 0.75 -11.25 20.54
N GLU A 599 1.07 -10.15 19.87
CA GLU A 599 1.46 -10.11 18.46
C GLU A 599 2.94 -10.51 18.25
N ASP A 600 3.87 -9.94 19.02
CA ASP A 600 5.30 -10.26 18.98
C ASP A 600 5.85 -10.62 20.38
N ARG A 601 6.07 -11.91 20.60
CA ARG A 601 6.61 -12.42 21.88
C ARG A 601 8.04 -11.95 22.17
N ASN A 602 8.81 -11.54 21.16
CA ASN A 602 10.18 -11.05 21.35
C ASN A 602 10.21 -9.65 21.96
N ALA A 603 9.11 -8.90 21.88
CA ALA A 603 8.99 -7.57 22.49
C ALA A 603 8.99 -7.59 24.02
N THR A 604 8.92 -8.77 24.65
CA THR A 604 8.92 -8.94 26.11
C THR A 604 10.16 -8.37 26.81
N ALA A 605 11.33 -8.43 26.16
CA ALA A 605 12.58 -7.89 26.68
C ALA A 605 12.53 -6.35 26.87
N LEU A 606 11.69 -5.66 26.09
CA LEU A 606 11.53 -4.21 26.15
C LEU A 606 11.05 -3.75 27.53
N PHE A 607 10.29 -4.58 28.26
CA PHE A 607 9.63 -4.20 29.50
C PHE A 607 10.45 -4.48 30.77
N GLU A 608 11.58 -5.19 30.66
CA GLU A 608 12.35 -5.69 31.80
C GLU A 608 12.81 -4.57 32.74
N ASP A 609 13.17 -3.42 32.16
CA ASP A 609 13.78 -2.30 32.86
C ASP A 609 12.84 -1.18 33.28
N TYR A 610 11.52 -1.32 33.05
CA TYR A 610 10.54 -0.26 33.26
C TYR A 610 9.57 -0.54 34.41
N PHE A 611 9.12 0.52 35.09
CA PHE A 611 8.22 0.44 36.25
C PHE A 611 6.75 0.26 35.85
N ILE A 612 6.43 -0.83 35.16
CA ILE A 612 5.13 -1.04 34.49
C ILE A 612 4.07 -1.75 35.35
N LEU A 613 4.39 -2.27 36.53
CA LEU A 613 3.44 -3.04 37.34
C LEU A 613 3.41 -2.60 38.82
N HIS A 614 2.24 -2.67 39.45
CA HIS A 614 2.07 -2.38 40.89
C HIS A 614 2.31 -3.60 41.79
N ARG A 615 2.98 -3.34 42.91
CA ARG A 615 3.12 -4.23 44.07
C ARG A 615 1.87 -4.20 44.96
N ALA A 616 1.74 -5.20 45.84
CA ALA A 616 0.69 -5.27 46.86
C ALA A 616 0.67 -4.06 47.82
N ASP A 617 1.82 -3.39 48.04
CA ASP A 617 1.93 -2.14 48.82
C ASP A 617 1.63 -0.88 47.99
N SER A 618 1.09 -1.04 46.78
CA SER A 618 0.75 0.03 45.82
C SER A 618 1.94 0.80 45.25
N LEU A 619 3.19 0.37 45.50
CA LEU A 619 4.37 0.94 44.83
C LEU A 619 4.55 0.33 43.44
N TRP A 620 5.20 1.08 42.54
CA TRP A 620 5.56 0.59 41.21
C TRP A 620 6.81 -0.29 41.27
N SER A 621 6.87 -1.28 40.39
CA SER A 621 7.97 -2.24 40.29
C SER A 621 8.22 -2.61 38.85
N LYS A 622 9.48 -2.93 38.57
CA LYS A 622 9.88 -3.69 37.38
C LYS A 622 9.31 -5.12 37.47
N PRO A 623 9.03 -5.78 36.33
CA PRO A 623 8.52 -7.16 36.31
C PRO A 623 9.37 -8.16 37.11
N GLY A 624 10.69 -8.12 36.98
CA GLY A 624 11.60 -9.06 37.67
C GLY A 624 11.56 -8.98 39.21
N GLY A 625 11.03 -7.87 39.77
CA GLY A 625 10.83 -7.66 41.20
C GLY A 625 9.48 -8.16 41.73
N LEU A 626 8.67 -8.85 40.91
CA LEU A 626 7.33 -9.29 41.27
C LEU A 626 7.17 -10.81 41.20
N TYR A 627 6.20 -11.34 41.94
CA TYR A 627 5.74 -12.72 41.79
C TYR A 627 4.20 -12.81 41.70
N LEU A 628 3.73 -13.85 41.01
CA LEU A 628 2.31 -14.22 40.91
C LEU A 628 1.99 -15.29 41.94
N ASP A 629 0.95 -15.08 42.73
CA ASP A 629 0.37 -16.07 43.65
C ASP A 629 -1.14 -15.83 43.79
N THR A 630 -1.82 -16.55 44.68
CA THR A 630 -3.27 -16.40 44.92
C THR A 630 -3.62 -14.93 45.18
N PRO A 631 -4.62 -14.34 44.49
CA PRO A 631 -5.67 -14.99 43.69
C PRO A 631 -5.41 -15.12 42.17
N TYR A 632 -4.23 -14.74 41.67
CA TYR A 632 -3.94 -14.79 40.23
C TYR A 632 -3.57 -16.20 39.74
N LEU A 633 -2.73 -16.90 40.50
CA LEU A 633 -2.28 -18.27 40.22
C LEU A 633 -1.99 -18.96 41.55
N GLU A 634 -2.33 -20.24 41.69
CA GLU A 634 -1.98 -21.02 42.89
C GLU A 634 -0.52 -21.51 42.83
N THR A 635 0.45 -20.58 42.92
CA THR A 635 1.88 -20.92 42.84
C THR A 635 2.46 -21.27 44.21
N GLY A 636 1.92 -20.70 45.29
CA GLY A 636 2.41 -20.85 46.65
C GLY A 636 3.65 -20.02 46.97
N LEU A 637 4.07 -19.11 46.07
CA LEU A 637 5.28 -18.29 46.22
C LEU A 637 5.24 -17.33 47.42
N GLY A 638 4.05 -16.93 47.86
CA GLY A 638 3.83 -16.12 49.06
C GLY A 638 4.29 -16.83 50.33
N ALA A 639 4.30 -18.17 50.37
CA ALA A 639 4.86 -18.94 51.49
C ALA A 639 6.40 -18.81 51.60
N TYR A 640 7.07 -18.43 50.52
CA TYR A 640 8.51 -18.18 50.47
C TYR A 640 8.85 -16.69 50.61
N TYR A 641 8.29 -15.82 49.76
CA TYR A 641 8.61 -14.38 49.79
C TYR A 641 7.94 -13.64 50.96
N GLY A 642 6.76 -14.06 51.41
CA GLY A 642 6.03 -13.39 52.49
C GLY A 642 6.79 -13.32 53.81
N PRO A 643 7.33 -14.44 54.36
CA PRO A 643 8.10 -14.43 55.60
C PRO A 643 9.43 -13.65 55.54
N LEU A 644 9.99 -13.43 54.35
CA LEU A 644 11.23 -12.67 54.15
C LEU A 644 11.02 -11.15 54.30
N GLY A 645 9.78 -10.66 54.24
CA GLY A 645 9.46 -9.25 54.48
C GLY A 645 10.24 -8.29 53.59
N SER A 646 10.92 -7.30 54.18
CA SER A 646 11.74 -6.32 53.45
C SER A 646 13.01 -6.91 52.83
N GLU A 647 13.43 -8.11 53.23
CA GLU A 647 14.59 -8.82 52.65
C GLU A 647 14.19 -9.66 51.42
N ALA A 648 12.90 -9.72 51.09
CA ALA A 648 12.42 -10.42 49.90
C ALA A 648 12.90 -9.72 48.61
N SER A 649 13.51 -10.48 47.71
CA SER A 649 13.91 -9.98 46.39
C SER A 649 12.73 -9.67 45.46
N ARG A 650 11.54 -10.20 45.78
CA ARG A 650 10.31 -10.01 45.00
C ARG A 650 9.10 -9.75 45.89
N ALA A 651 8.16 -8.96 45.37
CA ALA A 651 6.89 -8.62 46.03
C ALA A 651 5.67 -9.19 45.29
N ALA A 652 4.55 -9.35 45.98
CA ALA A 652 3.31 -9.83 45.36
C ALA A 652 2.74 -8.79 44.39
N LEU A 653 2.20 -9.25 43.25
CA LEU A 653 1.44 -8.41 42.33
C LEU A 653 0.20 -7.82 43.02
N SER A 654 -0.09 -6.54 42.78
CA SER A 654 -1.19 -5.83 43.42
C SER A 654 -2.57 -6.40 43.10
N ALA A 655 -3.40 -6.65 44.10
CA ALA A 655 -4.81 -7.06 43.93
C ALA A 655 -5.66 -6.06 43.13
N LYS A 656 -5.18 -4.83 42.93
CA LYS A 656 -5.83 -3.80 42.10
C LYS A 656 -6.06 -4.24 40.65
N TYR A 657 -5.26 -5.17 40.14
CA TYR A 657 -5.45 -5.69 38.78
C TYR A 657 -6.62 -6.68 38.66
N LEU A 658 -7.25 -7.13 39.76
CA LEU A 658 -8.41 -8.03 39.68
C LEU A 658 -9.64 -7.40 39.03
N THR A 659 -9.74 -6.08 39.05
CA THR A 659 -10.81 -5.32 38.41
C THR A 659 -10.43 -4.89 36.99
N PHE A 660 -9.27 -5.29 36.47
CA PHE A 660 -8.84 -5.00 35.11
C PHE A 660 -9.62 -5.90 34.13
N ASP A 661 -10.17 -5.30 33.08
CA ASP A 661 -11.04 -5.96 32.09
C ASP A 661 -10.31 -7.05 31.29
N MET A 662 -8.99 -6.91 31.09
CA MET A 662 -8.13 -7.91 30.42
C MET A 662 -7.31 -8.76 31.41
N LEU A 663 -7.89 -9.10 32.57
CA LEU A 663 -7.22 -9.92 33.59
C LEU A 663 -6.70 -11.27 33.05
N ALA A 664 -7.44 -11.91 32.14
CA ALA A 664 -7.08 -13.20 31.56
C ALA A 664 -5.80 -13.13 30.71
N GLN A 665 -5.54 -11.99 30.07
CA GLN A 665 -4.37 -11.73 29.22
C GLN A 665 -3.20 -11.14 30.02
N LEU A 666 -3.49 -10.41 31.10
CA LEU A 666 -2.47 -9.83 31.99
C LEU A 666 -1.57 -10.89 32.63
N VAL A 667 -2.14 -12.03 33.05
CA VAL A 667 -1.37 -13.09 33.73
C VAL A 667 -0.33 -13.73 32.78
N PRO A 668 -0.67 -14.16 31.55
CA PRO A 668 0.31 -14.55 30.54
C PRO A 668 1.37 -13.47 30.24
N PHE A 669 0.95 -12.22 30.05
CA PHE A 669 1.84 -11.09 29.80
C PHE A 669 2.87 -10.91 30.93
N ALA A 670 2.41 -10.86 32.18
CA ALA A 670 3.26 -10.70 33.35
C ALA A 670 4.32 -11.82 33.45
N ARG A 671 3.93 -13.07 33.19
CA ARG A 671 4.87 -14.21 33.16
C ARG A 671 5.94 -14.05 32.08
N MET A 672 5.54 -13.59 30.90
CA MET A 672 6.44 -13.40 29.76
C MET A 672 7.41 -12.24 29.97
N CYS A 673 6.98 -11.17 30.65
CA CYS A 673 7.83 -10.03 31.01
C CYS A 673 8.79 -10.30 32.19
N GLY A 674 8.77 -11.50 32.79
CA GLY A 674 9.71 -11.89 33.85
C GLY A 674 9.16 -11.82 35.28
N VAL A 675 7.84 -11.68 35.47
CA VAL A 675 7.21 -11.85 36.79
C VAL A 675 7.28 -13.32 37.20
N ALA A 676 7.76 -13.59 38.42
CA ALA A 676 8.01 -14.95 38.88
C ALA A 676 6.71 -15.76 39.07
N ASP A 677 6.64 -16.93 38.42
CA ASP A 677 5.52 -17.88 38.53
C ASP A 677 5.91 -19.21 39.18
N ARG A 678 7.19 -19.38 39.51
CA ARG A 678 7.77 -20.56 40.14
C ARG A 678 8.90 -20.17 41.09
N LEU A 679 9.26 -21.08 42.00
CA LEU A 679 10.37 -20.84 42.91
C LEU A 679 11.70 -20.91 42.11
N GLU A 680 12.52 -19.87 42.27
CA GLU A 680 13.78 -19.76 41.56
C GLU A 680 14.91 -20.46 42.33
N ILE A 681 15.65 -21.31 41.63
CA ILE A 681 16.89 -21.91 42.12
C ILE A 681 18.02 -21.05 41.56
N ALA A 682 18.67 -20.28 42.43
CA ALA A 682 19.73 -19.38 42.07
C ALA A 682 21.03 -20.14 41.79
N THR A 683 21.73 -19.75 40.74
CA THR A 683 23.11 -20.17 40.48
C THR A 683 24.05 -19.31 41.33
N VAL A 684 24.89 -19.95 42.13
CA VAL A 684 25.84 -19.32 43.05
C VAL A 684 27.24 -19.90 42.86
N SER A 685 28.25 -19.24 43.43
CA SER A 685 29.61 -19.80 43.48
C SER A 685 29.67 -21.01 44.40
N CYS A 686 30.60 -21.93 44.13
CA CYS A 686 30.93 -23.07 44.98
C CYS A 686 31.56 -22.65 46.34
N THR A 687 31.70 -21.35 46.60
CA THR A 687 32.31 -20.79 47.81
C THR A 687 31.61 -21.22 49.09
N ASP A 688 30.28 -21.30 49.10
CA ASP A 688 29.53 -21.69 50.30
C ASP A 688 29.25 -23.20 50.37
N ASN A 689 29.74 -23.97 49.41
CA ASN A 689 29.54 -25.41 49.37
C ASN A 689 30.29 -26.12 50.52
N PRO A 690 29.68 -27.05 51.27
CA PRO A 690 30.37 -27.82 52.31
C PRO A 690 31.60 -28.61 51.82
N LYS A 691 31.66 -28.95 50.53
CA LYS A 691 32.81 -29.61 49.87
C LYS A 691 33.69 -28.63 49.09
N ARG A 692 33.64 -27.33 49.37
CA ARG A 692 34.47 -26.29 48.74
C ARG A 692 35.95 -26.67 48.63
N ALA A 693 36.55 -27.19 49.70
CA ALA A 693 37.96 -27.58 49.69
C ALA A 693 38.29 -28.66 48.64
N TYR A 694 37.36 -29.57 48.38
CA TYR A 694 37.47 -30.58 47.33
C TYR A 694 37.22 -29.98 45.94
N LEU A 695 36.20 -29.13 45.80
CA LEU A 695 35.87 -28.46 44.53
C LEU A 695 37.04 -27.58 44.05
N LEU A 696 37.63 -26.79 44.94
CA LEU A 696 38.78 -25.92 44.65
C LEU A 696 40.11 -26.69 44.47
N SER A 697 40.14 -28.00 44.78
CA SER A 697 41.27 -28.89 44.48
C SER A 697 41.33 -29.33 43.01
N ALA A 698 40.47 -28.76 42.15
CA ALA A 698 40.57 -28.91 40.70
C ALA A 698 41.98 -28.49 40.23
N PRO A 699 42.59 -29.21 39.27
CA PRO A 699 43.87 -28.80 38.71
C PRO A 699 43.75 -27.39 38.10
N GLY A 700 44.70 -26.51 38.42
CA GLY A 700 44.72 -25.12 37.96
C GLY A 700 45.13 -24.14 39.06
N ALA A 701 45.44 -22.88 38.68
CA ALA A 701 45.93 -21.86 39.61
C ALA A 701 45.09 -20.58 39.63
N VAL A 702 44.40 -20.23 38.53
CA VAL A 702 43.61 -18.99 38.40
C VAL A 702 42.35 -19.29 37.57
N LEU A 703 41.21 -18.76 38.02
CA LEU A 703 39.93 -18.90 37.31
C LEU A 703 39.92 -17.96 36.10
N THR A 704 39.64 -18.50 34.92
CA THR A 704 39.59 -17.75 33.66
C THR A 704 38.14 -17.57 33.20
N GLN A 705 37.91 -16.74 32.16
CA GLN A 705 36.56 -16.54 31.58
C GLN A 705 35.95 -17.83 31.00
N THR A 706 36.74 -18.88 30.77
CA THR A 706 36.28 -20.20 30.32
C THR A 706 36.23 -21.24 31.45
N GLY A 707 36.49 -20.83 32.69
CA GLY A 707 36.33 -21.66 33.87
C GLY A 707 34.87 -21.76 34.31
N ILE A 708 34.58 -22.77 35.13
CA ILE A 708 33.25 -23.02 35.69
C ILE A 708 33.36 -22.87 37.21
N ASP A 709 32.58 -21.98 37.80
CA ASP A 709 32.32 -21.90 39.24
C ASP A 709 30.82 -21.84 39.43
N CYS A 710 30.19 -23.01 39.57
CA CYS A 710 28.74 -23.14 39.50
C CYS A 710 28.21 -24.10 40.57
N ASP A 711 27.35 -23.58 41.43
CA ASP A 711 26.58 -24.29 42.44
C ASP A 711 25.15 -23.73 42.46
N PHE A 712 24.24 -24.36 43.19
CA PHE A 712 22.82 -24.05 43.18
C PHE A 712 22.27 -23.95 44.60
N THR A 713 21.43 -22.96 44.86
CA THR A 713 20.75 -22.79 46.14
C THR A 713 19.40 -22.09 45.95
N VAL A 714 18.53 -22.18 46.96
CA VAL A 714 17.40 -21.27 47.10
C VAL A 714 17.77 -20.29 48.21
N PRO A 715 18.01 -19.00 47.89
CA PRO A 715 18.44 -18.02 48.88
C PRO A 715 17.52 -17.97 50.12
N GLY A 716 18.09 -17.91 51.32
CA GLY A 716 17.30 -17.83 52.56
C GLY A 716 16.49 -19.07 52.95
N LEU A 717 16.53 -20.16 52.16
CA LEU A 717 15.73 -21.37 52.41
C LEU A 717 16.05 -22.03 53.77
N ASP A 718 17.32 -22.10 54.16
CA ASP A 718 17.75 -22.64 55.46
C ASP A 718 17.16 -21.88 56.65
N ALA A 719 16.98 -20.56 56.52
CA ALA A 719 16.38 -19.74 57.56
C ALA A 719 14.88 -20.01 57.67
N LEU A 720 14.20 -20.18 56.53
CA LEU A 720 12.77 -20.46 56.47
C LEU A 720 12.44 -21.87 57.01
N PHE A 721 13.28 -22.86 56.75
CA PHE A 721 13.10 -24.22 57.30
C PHE A 721 13.38 -24.35 58.79
N LYS A 722 13.81 -23.29 59.50
CA LYS A 722 13.77 -23.26 60.97
C LYS A 722 12.33 -23.20 61.50
N ARG A 723 11.37 -22.76 60.69
CA ARG A 723 9.93 -22.72 60.98
C ARG A 723 9.15 -23.19 59.74
N PRO A 724 9.25 -24.48 59.40
CA PRO A 724 8.67 -25.01 58.17
C PRO A 724 7.13 -24.90 58.20
N THR A 725 6.54 -24.65 57.04
CA THR A 725 5.09 -24.65 56.85
C THR A 725 4.76 -25.62 55.72
N SER A 726 3.56 -26.23 55.76
CA SER A 726 3.16 -27.20 54.74
C SER A 726 3.10 -26.56 53.35
N ALA A 727 2.75 -25.26 53.28
CA ALA A 727 2.75 -24.49 52.04
C ALA A 727 4.16 -24.30 51.46
N LEU A 728 5.16 -23.94 52.29
CA LEU A 728 6.55 -23.80 51.85
C LEU A 728 7.14 -25.14 51.42
N SER A 729 6.90 -26.20 52.19
CA SER A 729 7.35 -27.55 51.84
C SER A 729 6.72 -28.02 50.52
N ARG A 730 5.43 -27.74 50.31
CA ARG A 730 4.73 -28.08 49.06
C ARG A 730 5.29 -27.30 47.86
N LEU A 731 5.60 -26.01 48.02
CA LEU A 731 6.23 -25.19 46.99
C LEU A 731 7.59 -25.77 46.55
N VAL A 732 8.46 -26.06 47.52
CA VAL A 732 9.79 -26.64 47.26
C VAL A 732 9.66 -28.03 46.63
N TRP A 733 8.75 -28.85 47.15
CA TRP A 733 8.49 -30.19 46.64
C TRP A 733 8.01 -30.16 45.19
N ASN A 734 7.00 -29.35 44.87
CA ASN A 734 6.49 -29.22 43.50
C ASN A 734 7.54 -28.67 42.53
N THR A 735 8.37 -27.73 42.98
CA THR A 735 9.47 -27.18 42.19
C THR A 735 10.49 -28.25 41.81
N LEU A 736 10.86 -29.13 42.74
CA LEU A 736 11.80 -30.23 42.50
C LEU A 736 11.15 -31.40 41.73
N SER A 737 9.89 -31.72 42.00
CA SER A 737 9.12 -32.72 41.24
C SER A 737 8.97 -32.34 39.77
N GLY A 738 8.71 -31.06 39.48
CA GLY A 738 8.65 -30.53 38.10
C GLY A 738 10.00 -30.61 37.37
N ARG A 739 11.11 -30.71 38.09
CA ARG A 739 12.48 -30.90 37.58
C ARG A 739 13.04 -32.28 37.93
N SER A 740 12.18 -33.28 38.09
CA SER A 740 12.52 -34.59 38.67
C SER A 740 13.69 -35.34 38.03
N GLN A 741 13.96 -35.09 36.74
CA GLN A 741 15.04 -35.70 35.97
C GLN A 741 16.29 -34.81 35.82
N ASP A 742 16.21 -33.54 36.24
CA ASP A 742 17.31 -32.59 36.12
C ASP A 742 18.36 -32.87 37.20
N LYS A 743 19.47 -33.47 36.78
CA LYS A 743 20.62 -33.76 37.65
C LYS A 743 21.58 -32.57 37.78
N SER A 744 21.44 -31.55 36.93
CA SER A 744 22.40 -30.43 36.88
C SER A 744 22.35 -29.61 38.17
N ILE A 745 21.15 -29.29 38.66
CA ILE A 745 20.93 -28.53 39.90
C ILE A 745 21.35 -29.28 41.17
N LEU A 746 21.63 -30.57 41.08
CA LEU A 746 22.02 -31.43 42.20
C LEU A 746 23.54 -31.52 42.38
N ILE A 747 24.30 -31.01 41.41
CA ILE A 747 25.75 -31.16 41.34
C ILE A 747 26.41 -29.78 41.20
N ALA A 748 27.24 -29.42 42.18
CA ALA A 748 28.15 -28.29 42.06
C ALA A 748 29.37 -28.69 41.22
N THR A 749 29.86 -27.82 40.34
CA THR A 749 31.03 -28.08 39.50
C THR A 749 31.99 -26.89 39.50
N PHE A 750 33.27 -27.19 39.73
CA PHE A 750 34.35 -26.20 39.72
C PHE A 750 35.47 -26.62 38.75
N GLN A 751 35.93 -25.68 37.92
CA GLN A 751 36.96 -25.87 36.90
C GLN A 751 37.66 -24.53 36.61
N TYR A 752 38.99 -24.45 36.72
CA TYR A 752 39.73 -23.19 36.54
C TYR A 752 39.73 -22.66 35.08
N ASN A 753 39.76 -23.56 34.09
CA ASN A 753 39.69 -23.27 32.66
C ASN A 753 39.22 -24.52 31.89
N GLN A 754 38.80 -24.36 30.64
CA GLN A 754 38.27 -25.46 29.81
C GLN A 754 39.24 -26.65 29.61
N SER A 755 40.55 -26.44 29.79
CA SER A 755 41.58 -27.48 29.61
C SER A 755 41.87 -28.31 30.87
N ASN A 756 41.35 -27.91 32.03
CA ASN A 756 41.55 -28.61 33.31
C ASN A 756 40.41 -29.59 33.59
N ASP A 757 40.67 -30.71 34.27
CA ASP A 757 39.59 -31.63 34.67
C ASP A 757 38.67 -30.98 35.73
N PRO A 758 37.34 -31.00 35.56
CA PRO A 758 36.41 -30.44 36.54
C PRO A 758 36.33 -31.29 37.81
N ARG A 759 36.06 -30.64 38.94
CA ARG A 759 35.65 -31.30 40.20
C ARG A 759 34.16 -31.09 40.40
N SER A 760 33.45 -32.16 40.73
CA SER A 760 32.01 -32.12 40.95
C SER A 760 31.63 -32.71 42.32
N ALA A 761 30.74 -32.04 43.02
CA ALA A 761 30.24 -32.41 44.34
C ALA A 761 28.71 -32.25 44.40
N GLU A 762 28.07 -32.66 45.50
CA GLU A 762 26.65 -32.38 45.71
C GLU A 762 26.45 -30.86 45.86
N SER A 763 25.38 -30.33 45.26
CA SER A 763 25.09 -28.89 45.31
C SER A 763 24.74 -28.42 46.72
N LEU A 764 24.90 -27.12 46.96
CA LEU A 764 24.51 -26.49 48.21
C LEU A 764 23.01 -26.74 48.48
N LEU A 765 22.15 -26.66 47.47
CA LEU A 765 20.73 -27.02 47.54
C LEU A 765 20.50 -28.44 48.11
N VAL A 766 21.25 -29.45 47.65
CA VAL A 766 21.14 -30.81 48.18
C VAL A 766 21.53 -30.86 49.65
N HIS A 767 22.59 -30.14 50.05
CA HIS A 767 23.01 -30.05 51.44
C HIS A 767 21.96 -29.37 52.33
N GLN A 768 21.37 -28.26 51.86
CA GLN A 768 20.31 -27.53 52.55
C GLN A 768 19.07 -28.41 52.77
N LEU A 769 18.60 -29.07 51.71
CA LEU A 769 17.42 -29.94 51.76
C LEU A 769 17.66 -31.19 52.61
N ARG A 770 18.84 -31.79 52.55
CA ARG A 770 19.16 -33.03 53.28
C ARG A 770 19.27 -32.82 54.79
N ASN A 771 19.83 -31.68 55.21
CA ASN A 771 20.18 -31.46 56.61
C ASN A 771 19.09 -30.74 57.42
N THR A 772 18.03 -30.26 56.78
CA THR A 772 16.93 -29.53 57.44
C THR A 772 15.68 -30.39 57.57
N ALA A 773 14.89 -30.16 58.63
CA ALA A 773 13.62 -30.85 58.86
C ALA A 773 12.48 -30.08 58.19
N TRP A 774 12.14 -30.45 56.96
CA TRP A 774 11.15 -29.73 56.14
C TRP A 774 10.13 -30.66 55.46
N VAL A 775 10.31 -31.98 55.54
CA VAL A 775 9.39 -32.94 54.90
C VAL A 775 8.21 -33.20 55.83
N PRO A 776 6.96 -32.92 55.42
CA PRO A 776 5.80 -33.17 56.28
C PRO A 776 5.50 -34.67 56.39
N GLN A 777 5.02 -35.11 57.56
CA GLN A 777 4.49 -36.46 57.78
C GLN A 777 3.01 -36.35 58.19
N ARG A 778 2.69 -36.28 59.49
CA ARG A 778 1.30 -36.08 59.97
C ARG A 778 1.09 -34.62 60.39
N GLU A 779 -0.17 -34.18 60.51
CA GLU A 779 -0.56 -32.77 60.71
C GLU A 779 0.40 -31.96 61.61
N GLY A 780 1.18 -31.06 60.98
CA GLY A 780 2.09 -30.13 61.65
C GLY A 780 3.51 -30.65 61.98
N GLU A 781 3.81 -31.93 61.72
CA GLU A 781 5.13 -32.54 61.99
C GLU A 781 6.02 -32.52 60.74
N PHE A 782 7.26 -32.03 60.89
CA PHE A 782 8.27 -31.96 59.83
C PHE A 782 9.54 -32.70 60.25
N VAL A 783 10.04 -33.57 59.37
CA VAL A 783 11.23 -34.39 59.61
C VAL A 783 12.30 -34.18 58.54
N ARG A 784 13.52 -34.66 58.79
CA ARG A 784 14.57 -34.65 57.77
C ARG A 784 14.22 -35.66 56.68
N PRO A 785 14.60 -35.43 55.42
CA PRO A 785 14.30 -36.38 54.34
C PRO A 785 14.73 -37.82 54.64
N ALA A 786 15.87 -38.02 55.31
CA ALA A 786 16.37 -39.35 55.66
C ALA A 786 15.47 -40.13 56.64
N GLU A 787 14.72 -39.42 57.48
CA GLU A 787 13.79 -39.96 58.50
C GLU A 787 12.35 -40.09 57.98
N ALA A 788 12.07 -39.51 56.80
CA ALA A 788 10.73 -39.45 56.23
C ALA A 788 10.22 -40.81 55.73
N LEU A 789 8.94 -41.10 55.98
CA LEU A 789 8.20 -42.22 55.43
C LEU A 789 7.31 -41.73 54.27
N LYS A 790 7.31 -42.49 53.17
CA LYS A 790 6.47 -42.21 51.99
C LYS A 790 4.98 -42.22 52.36
N ASP A 791 4.54 -43.22 53.11
CA ASP A 791 3.12 -43.47 53.38
C ASP A 791 2.50 -42.45 54.33
N LEU A 792 3.34 -41.61 54.95
CA LEU A 792 2.91 -40.51 55.80
C LEU A 792 2.97 -39.16 55.09
N LEU A 793 3.29 -39.06 53.80
CA LEU A 793 3.24 -37.77 53.13
C LEU A 793 1.78 -37.29 53.00
N PRO A 794 1.46 -36.02 53.35
CA PRO A 794 0.12 -35.47 53.14
C PRO A 794 -0.28 -35.38 51.66
N ASP A 795 -1.57 -35.19 51.40
CA ASP A 795 -2.08 -34.94 50.05
C ASP A 795 -1.42 -33.69 49.43
N GLY A 796 -1.12 -33.77 48.13
CA GLY A 796 -0.43 -32.72 47.37
C GLY A 796 1.10 -32.84 47.32
N PHE A 797 1.68 -33.96 47.77
CA PHE A 797 3.11 -34.27 47.65
C PHE A 797 3.32 -35.50 46.73
N PRO A 798 3.43 -35.32 45.41
CA PRO A 798 3.63 -36.44 44.49
C PRO A 798 4.96 -37.15 44.77
N PHE A 799 5.00 -38.48 44.69
CA PHE A 799 6.19 -39.26 45.05
C PHE A 799 6.50 -40.34 44.01
N ASP A 800 7.72 -40.32 43.47
CA ASP A 800 8.26 -41.38 42.62
C ASP A 800 9.71 -41.71 43.07
N PRO A 801 10.00 -42.96 43.48
CA PRO A 801 11.33 -43.36 43.94
C PRO A 801 12.43 -43.23 42.87
N GLY A 802 12.08 -43.09 41.58
CA GLY A 802 13.01 -42.89 40.47
C GLY A 802 13.55 -41.46 40.32
N TRP A 803 13.04 -40.48 41.08
CA TRP A 803 13.49 -39.09 40.97
C TRP A 803 14.90 -38.90 41.54
N ALA A 804 15.78 -38.30 40.73
CA ALA A 804 17.20 -38.16 41.08
C ALA A 804 17.42 -37.30 42.33
N TRP A 805 16.59 -36.29 42.55
CA TRP A 805 16.70 -35.39 43.71
C TRP A 805 16.30 -36.07 45.03
N LEU A 806 15.33 -37.01 45.03
CA LEU A 806 14.95 -37.79 46.22
C LEU A 806 16.09 -38.71 46.67
N ALA A 807 16.78 -39.33 45.70
CA ALA A 807 17.99 -40.09 45.96
C ALA A 807 19.12 -39.19 46.49
N ALA A 808 19.30 -38.01 45.90
CA ALA A 808 20.30 -37.03 46.34
C ALA A 808 20.04 -36.54 47.77
N ILE A 809 18.81 -36.27 48.20
CA ILE A 809 18.54 -35.88 49.60
C ILE A 809 18.45 -37.08 50.57
N ARG A 810 18.69 -38.30 50.08
CA ARG A 810 18.66 -39.55 50.84
C ARG A 810 17.32 -39.83 51.50
N PHE A 811 16.22 -39.59 50.79
CA PHE A 811 14.87 -39.79 51.33
C PHE A 811 14.67 -41.23 51.85
N GLY A 812 14.21 -41.38 53.11
CA GLY A 812 13.96 -42.68 53.75
C GLY A 812 15.19 -43.57 53.96
N ALA A 813 16.41 -43.02 53.94
CA ALA A 813 17.62 -43.79 54.14
C ALA A 813 17.76 -44.38 55.57
N GLU A 814 17.24 -43.69 56.59
CA GLU A 814 17.28 -44.15 57.99
C GLU A 814 16.12 -45.09 58.33
N THR A 815 15.04 -45.09 57.53
CA THR A 815 13.91 -46.03 57.65
C THR A 815 14.19 -47.37 56.96
N LYS A 816 14.96 -47.39 55.85
CA LYS A 816 15.45 -48.64 55.23
C LYS A 816 16.28 -49.51 56.18
N GLY A 817 17.09 -48.90 57.06
CA GLY A 817 17.84 -49.64 58.10
C GLY A 817 16.94 -50.19 59.22
N ARG A 818 15.76 -49.60 59.42
CA ARG A 818 14.78 -50.01 60.44
C ARG A 818 13.95 -51.21 59.98
N ASP A 819 13.58 -51.29 58.69
CA ASP A 819 12.85 -52.43 58.10
C ASP A 819 13.68 -53.72 58.06
N GLU A 820 15.00 -53.62 57.84
CA GLU A 820 15.93 -54.75 57.89
C GLU A 820 16.07 -55.31 59.32
N GLN A 821 16.09 -54.41 60.32
CA GLN A 821 16.11 -54.75 61.74
C GLN A 821 14.75 -55.34 62.19
N LEU A 822 13.64 -54.79 61.71
CA LEU A 822 12.27 -55.24 61.96
C LEU A 822 12.06 -56.67 61.46
N ARG A 823 12.56 -56.99 60.24
CA ARG A 823 12.54 -58.36 59.71
C ARG A 823 13.31 -59.36 60.58
N ARG A 824 14.48 -58.95 61.11
CA ARG A 824 15.27 -59.77 62.04
C ARG A 824 14.54 -60.03 63.35
N ASN A 825 13.94 -58.99 63.93
CA ASN A 825 13.25 -59.09 65.21
C ASN A 825 11.88 -59.79 65.10
N GLN A 826 11.17 -59.64 63.97
CA GLN A 826 9.98 -60.44 63.64
C GLN A 826 10.28 -61.93 63.52
N ALA A 827 11.43 -62.31 62.96
CA ALA A 827 11.86 -63.71 62.92
C ALA A 827 12.07 -64.28 64.33
N ILE A 828 12.64 -63.51 65.26
CA ILE A 828 12.82 -63.89 66.67
C ILE A 828 11.47 -63.94 67.43
N ALA A 829 10.56 -62.99 67.17
CA ALA A 829 9.22 -62.96 67.76
C ALA A 829 8.40 -64.21 67.40
N ALA A 830 8.48 -64.64 66.14
CA ALA A 830 7.83 -65.87 65.66
C ALA A 830 8.41 -67.13 66.33
N GLU A 831 9.72 -67.17 66.57
CA GLU A 831 10.40 -68.30 67.24
C GLU A 831 10.00 -68.45 68.72
N LEU A 832 9.69 -67.33 69.40
CA LEU A 832 9.27 -67.27 70.81
C LEU A 832 7.74 -67.24 71.02
N GLY A 833 6.94 -67.30 69.95
CA GLY A 833 5.47 -67.38 70.01
C GLY A 833 4.73 -66.06 70.22
N PHE A 834 5.37 -64.91 69.98
CA PHE A 834 4.70 -63.60 69.99
C PHE A 834 4.18 -63.25 68.59
N PRO A 835 2.99 -62.62 68.48
CA PRO A 835 2.34 -62.35 67.20
C PRO A 835 3.07 -61.30 66.35
N ASP A 836 3.80 -60.39 66.98
CA ASP A 836 4.63 -59.39 66.31
C ASP A 836 5.76 -58.90 67.24
N GLU A 837 6.68 -58.12 66.67
CA GLU A 837 7.81 -57.54 67.39
C GLU A 837 7.38 -56.57 68.51
N ALA A 838 6.28 -55.84 68.32
CA ALA A 838 5.77 -54.91 69.32
C ALA A 838 5.24 -55.66 70.55
N ALA A 839 4.59 -56.82 70.35
CA ALA A 839 4.12 -57.72 71.39
C ALA A 839 5.28 -58.41 72.11
N LEU A 840 6.37 -58.75 71.41
CA LEU A 840 7.60 -59.23 72.04
C LEU A 840 8.21 -58.14 72.95
N ILE A 841 8.33 -56.91 72.45
CA ILE A 841 8.90 -55.79 73.21
C ILE A 841 7.99 -55.39 74.39
N HIS A 842 6.68 -55.29 74.18
CA HIS A 842 5.70 -55.01 75.23
C HIS A 842 5.61 -56.15 76.25
N GLY A 843 5.70 -57.41 75.83
CA GLY A 843 5.76 -58.57 76.72
C GLY A 843 7.01 -58.57 77.59
N MET A 844 8.16 -58.19 77.02
CA MET A 844 9.43 -58.02 77.75
C MET A 844 9.39 -56.81 78.70
N GLN A 845 8.67 -55.74 78.37
CA GLN A 845 8.50 -54.57 79.23
C GLN A 845 7.45 -54.80 80.34
N PHE A 846 6.35 -55.47 80.04
CA PHE A 846 5.33 -55.88 81.02
C PHE A 846 5.88 -56.90 82.02
N ALA A 847 6.71 -57.86 81.57
CA ALA A 847 7.39 -58.81 82.45
C ALA A 847 8.37 -58.14 83.43
N LYS A 848 8.87 -56.94 83.10
CA LYS A 848 9.75 -56.14 83.95
C LYS A 848 9.00 -55.29 85.00
N LEU A 849 7.66 -55.21 84.95
CA LEU A 849 6.87 -54.49 85.95
C LEU A 849 6.63 -55.33 87.23
N PRO A 850 6.58 -54.71 88.42
CA PRO A 850 6.20 -55.38 89.67
C PRO A 850 4.82 -56.05 89.57
N LEU A 851 4.65 -57.19 90.23
CA LEU A 851 3.45 -58.04 90.11
C LEU A 851 2.14 -57.31 90.45
N ASP A 852 2.13 -56.46 91.48
CA ASP A 852 0.93 -55.73 91.92
C ASP A 852 0.47 -54.66 90.93
N THR A 853 1.41 -54.05 90.20
CA THR A 853 1.10 -53.01 89.20
C THR A 853 0.43 -53.61 87.98
N ARG A 854 0.84 -54.82 87.60
CA ARG A 854 0.24 -55.55 86.47
C ARG A 854 -1.24 -55.91 86.72
N GLN A 855 -1.61 -56.22 87.95
CA GLN A 855 -3.00 -56.59 88.29
C GLN A 855 -3.96 -55.40 88.28
N LYS A 856 -3.48 -54.19 88.54
CA LYS A 856 -4.32 -52.99 88.64
C LYS A 856 -4.78 -52.46 87.27
N ILE A 857 -3.89 -52.50 86.27
CA ILE A 857 -4.13 -51.99 84.91
C ILE A 857 -5.21 -52.80 84.17
N LEU A 858 -5.35 -54.09 84.48
CA LEU A 858 -6.35 -54.95 83.85
C LEU A 858 -7.80 -54.67 84.30
N ALA A 859 -8.02 -53.90 85.38
CA ALA A 859 -9.35 -53.70 85.97
C ALA A 859 -10.13 -52.46 85.46
N GLU A 860 -9.49 -51.45 84.85
CA GLU A 860 -10.13 -50.15 84.53
C GLU A 860 -10.70 -50.03 83.10
N HIS A 861 -10.49 -51.01 82.21
CA HIS A 861 -10.79 -50.88 80.77
C HIS A 861 -12.00 -51.68 80.24
N GLN A 862 -13.03 -51.96 81.05
CA GLN A 862 -14.17 -52.79 80.64
C GLN A 862 -15.58 -52.23 80.97
N SER A 863 -16.13 -51.21 80.27
CA SER A 863 -17.60 -50.99 80.19
C SER A 863 -18.08 -50.00 79.08
N PRO A 864 -19.00 -50.40 78.16
CA PRO A 864 -19.70 -49.52 77.18
C PRO A 864 -21.08 -48.95 77.67
N VAL A 865 -21.69 -47.99 76.95
CA VAL A 865 -22.96 -47.27 77.30
C VAL A 865 -24.15 -47.67 76.39
N ASP A 866 -25.33 -47.97 76.97
CA ASP A 866 -26.55 -48.41 76.26
C ASP A 866 -27.59 -47.29 75.95
N LEU A 867 -28.32 -47.42 74.83
CA LEU A 867 -29.38 -46.49 74.38
C LEU A 867 -30.78 -46.84 74.92
N PRO A 868 -31.64 -45.86 75.26
CA PRO A 868 -32.98 -46.09 75.81
C PRO A 868 -34.00 -46.55 74.75
N ILE A 869 -34.73 -47.63 75.05
CA ILE A 869 -35.82 -48.17 74.19
C ILE A 869 -37.16 -48.04 74.95
N HIS A 870 -38.00 -47.09 74.55
CA HIS A 870 -39.33 -46.89 75.15
C HIS A 870 -40.46 -47.23 74.18
N LYS A 871 -41.16 -48.36 74.40
CA LYS A 871 -42.35 -48.80 73.66
C LYS A 871 -43.64 -48.53 74.44
N PRO A 872 -44.70 -47.97 73.82
CA PRO A 872 -45.96 -47.70 74.51
C PRO A 872 -46.68 -49.01 74.85
N ARG A 873 -47.07 -49.16 76.12
CA ARG A 873 -47.65 -50.41 76.66
C ARG A 873 -49.07 -50.71 76.16
N ASN A 874 -49.82 -49.69 75.74
CA ASN A 874 -51.12 -49.79 75.07
C ASN A 874 -51.23 -48.65 74.03
N PRO A 875 -50.86 -48.92 72.76
CA PRO A 875 -50.75 -47.90 71.71
C PRO A 875 -52.07 -47.18 71.42
N ASP A 876 -53.18 -47.90 71.33
CA ASP A 876 -54.47 -47.33 70.92
C ASP A 876 -55.05 -46.37 71.96
N ARG A 877 -54.96 -46.73 73.25
CA ARG A 877 -55.41 -45.86 74.34
C ARG A 877 -54.54 -44.62 74.44
N ARG A 878 -53.23 -44.75 74.19
CA ARG A 878 -52.30 -43.61 74.19
C ARG A 878 -52.57 -42.70 73.00
N ALA A 879 -52.78 -43.25 71.80
CA ALA A 879 -53.14 -42.49 70.61
C ALA A 879 -54.46 -41.73 70.81
N ALA A 880 -55.49 -42.34 71.42
CA ALA A 880 -56.73 -41.64 71.76
C ALA A 880 -56.51 -40.47 72.74
N ALA A 881 -55.70 -40.67 73.78
CA ALA A 881 -55.39 -39.61 74.74
C ALA A 881 -54.55 -38.47 74.13
N VAL A 882 -53.57 -38.81 73.28
CA VAL A 882 -52.75 -37.82 72.55
C VAL A 882 -53.63 -37.05 71.56
N ARG A 883 -54.55 -37.72 70.85
CA ARG A 883 -55.50 -37.11 69.93
C ARG A 883 -56.43 -36.11 70.64
N ASP A 884 -56.96 -36.50 71.81
CA ASP A 884 -57.85 -35.65 72.60
C ASP A 884 -57.12 -34.43 73.21
N ASN A 885 -55.85 -34.60 73.59
CA ASN A 885 -54.99 -33.51 74.07
C ASN A 885 -54.56 -32.58 72.93
N ALA A 886 -54.23 -33.12 71.76
CA ALA A 886 -53.87 -32.34 70.57
C ALA A 886 -55.02 -31.42 70.12
N ARG A 887 -56.27 -31.89 70.22
CA ARG A 887 -57.47 -31.06 69.96
C ARG A 887 -57.67 -29.91 70.97
N LYS A 888 -57.17 -30.07 72.19
CA LYS A 888 -57.25 -29.05 73.26
C LYS A 888 -56.02 -28.14 73.32
N ALA A 889 -55.02 -28.36 72.46
CA ALA A 889 -53.78 -27.59 72.44
C ALA A 889 -54.04 -26.11 72.08
N PRO A 890 -53.29 -25.15 72.66
CA PRO A 890 -53.49 -23.73 72.39
C PRO A 890 -53.18 -23.39 70.92
N LYS A 891 -54.09 -22.64 70.28
CA LYS A 891 -53.90 -22.13 68.90
C LYS A 891 -52.77 -21.12 68.85
N ARG A 892 -51.94 -21.23 67.82
CA ARG A 892 -50.84 -20.31 67.54
C ARG A 892 -51.39 -18.91 67.21
N ARG A 893 -51.13 -17.95 68.09
CA ARG A 893 -51.38 -16.52 67.84
C ARG A 893 -50.06 -15.80 67.57
N THR A 894 -50.07 -14.95 66.55
CA THR A 894 -48.92 -14.18 66.10
C THR A 894 -49.31 -12.70 66.08
N GLU A 895 -48.70 -11.86 66.91
CA GLU A 895 -48.87 -10.40 66.88
C GLU A 895 -47.68 -9.74 66.15
N PRO A 896 -47.92 -8.70 65.32
CA PRO A 896 -46.84 -7.97 64.66
C PRO A 896 -46.19 -6.95 65.61
N ARG A 897 -44.95 -7.25 66.01
CA ARG A 897 -43.90 -6.29 66.40
C ARG A 897 -42.65 -6.66 65.62
N GLU A 898 -41.67 -5.77 65.50
CA GLU A 898 -40.49 -5.85 64.58
C GLU A 898 -39.63 -7.13 64.63
N ARG A 899 -39.98 -8.12 65.48
CA ARG A 899 -39.62 -9.54 65.33
C ARG A 899 -40.78 -10.33 65.96
N SER A 900 -41.48 -11.15 65.19
CA SER A 900 -42.65 -11.90 65.67
C SER A 900 -42.24 -12.99 66.66
N VAL A 901 -42.73 -12.93 67.91
CA VAL A 901 -42.57 -13.99 68.91
C VAL A 901 -43.95 -14.38 69.47
N SER A 902 -44.31 -15.66 69.38
CA SER A 902 -45.60 -16.19 69.88
C SER A 902 -45.54 -16.36 71.40
N VAL A 903 -46.44 -15.70 72.13
CA VAL A 903 -46.41 -15.56 73.61
C VAL A 903 -46.64 -16.89 74.35
N ASP A 904 -47.34 -17.85 73.74
CA ASP A 904 -47.61 -19.16 74.36
C ASP A 904 -46.48 -20.19 74.14
N ARG A 905 -45.45 -19.89 73.34
CA ARG A 905 -44.39 -20.85 72.96
C ARG A 905 -43.47 -21.24 74.12
N ASP A 906 -43.00 -20.26 74.90
CA ASP A 906 -42.03 -20.51 75.96
C ASP A 906 -42.63 -21.27 77.17
N LYS A 907 -43.95 -21.13 77.38
CA LYS A 907 -44.65 -21.82 78.46
C LYS A 907 -44.83 -23.31 78.15
N THR A 908 -45.29 -23.66 76.95
CA THR A 908 -45.39 -25.07 76.50
C THR A 908 -44.01 -25.74 76.43
N LYS A 909 -42.97 -25.00 75.99
CA LYS A 909 -41.59 -25.49 75.89
C LYS A 909 -40.98 -25.90 77.23
N ARG A 910 -41.17 -25.10 78.30
CA ARG A 910 -40.54 -25.41 79.60
C ARG A 910 -41.41 -26.24 80.53
N GLU A 911 -42.72 -26.05 80.54
CA GLU A 911 -43.60 -26.71 81.51
C GLU A 911 -44.02 -28.13 81.08
N GLN A 912 -44.03 -28.43 79.76
CA GLN A 912 -44.59 -29.69 79.24
C GLN A 912 -43.62 -30.55 78.40
N SER A 913 -42.78 -29.96 77.53
CA SER A 913 -41.86 -30.78 76.69
C SER A 913 -40.62 -31.29 77.43
N ASP A 914 -40.02 -30.51 78.33
CA ASP A 914 -38.80 -30.94 79.05
C ASP A 914 -39.02 -32.21 79.91
N PRO A 915 -40.09 -32.33 80.73
CA PRO A 915 -40.37 -33.55 81.47
C PRO A 915 -40.65 -34.75 80.56
N TYR A 916 -41.35 -34.51 79.44
CA TYR A 916 -41.68 -35.53 78.45
C TYR A 916 -40.43 -36.10 77.78
N LEU A 917 -39.50 -35.23 77.35
CA LEU A 917 -38.26 -35.65 76.70
C LEU A 917 -37.29 -36.35 77.66
N ARG A 918 -37.20 -35.87 78.92
CA ARG A 918 -36.38 -36.54 79.94
C ARG A 918 -36.83 -37.96 80.22
N GLN A 919 -38.15 -38.19 80.20
CA GLN A 919 -38.72 -39.52 80.39
C GLN A 919 -38.33 -40.48 79.24
N LEU A 920 -38.19 -39.97 78.01
CA LEU A 920 -37.95 -40.79 76.82
C LEU A 920 -36.47 -41.00 76.49
N TYR A 921 -35.57 -40.09 76.90
CA TYR A 921 -34.15 -40.14 76.49
C TYR A 921 -33.17 -40.29 77.66
N THR A 922 -33.65 -40.81 78.79
CA THR A 922 -32.79 -41.24 79.90
C THR A 922 -32.66 -42.75 79.87
N ASN A 923 -31.42 -43.24 79.82
CA ASN A 923 -31.12 -44.67 79.77
C ASN A 923 -31.25 -45.34 81.17
N PRO A 924 -31.22 -46.69 81.25
CA PRO A 924 -31.36 -47.41 82.52
C PRO A 924 -30.31 -47.05 83.58
N ASP A 925 -29.11 -46.62 83.16
CA ASP A 925 -28.02 -46.16 84.03
C ASP A 925 -28.25 -44.73 84.58
N GLY A 926 -29.39 -44.13 84.27
CA GLY A 926 -29.73 -42.77 84.71
C GLY A 926 -29.01 -41.66 83.96
N ALA A 927 -28.37 -41.97 82.81
CA ALA A 927 -27.74 -40.98 81.96
C ALA A 927 -28.72 -40.53 80.85
N THR A 928 -28.97 -39.22 80.76
CA THR A 928 -29.72 -38.65 79.64
C THR A 928 -28.79 -38.48 78.45
N ILE A 929 -29.23 -38.94 77.29
CA ILE A 929 -28.44 -38.93 76.05
C ILE A 929 -28.90 -37.82 75.11
N CYS A 930 -28.00 -37.41 74.22
CA CYS A 930 -28.34 -36.57 73.07
C CYS A 930 -28.91 -37.44 71.93
N GLN A 931 -30.03 -37.05 71.33
CA GLN A 931 -30.62 -37.80 70.22
C GLN A 931 -29.71 -37.84 68.97
N ALA A 932 -28.78 -36.89 68.81
CA ALA A 932 -27.88 -36.82 67.65
C ALA A 932 -26.57 -37.61 67.83
N CYS A 933 -25.83 -37.40 68.93
CA CYS A 933 -24.53 -38.06 69.13
C CYS A 933 -24.61 -39.39 69.88
N LYS A 934 -25.78 -39.76 70.41
CA LYS A 934 -26.05 -41.05 71.08
C LYS A 934 -25.18 -41.30 72.33
N ASP A 935 -24.49 -40.27 72.80
CA ASP A 935 -23.66 -40.30 73.99
C ASP A 935 -24.32 -39.56 75.17
N ARG A 936 -23.81 -39.81 76.38
CA ARG A 936 -24.21 -39.13 77.61
C ARG A 936 -24.03 -37.63 77.43
N LEU A 937 -25.04 -36.86 77.84
CA LEU A 937 -24.98 -35.40 77.73
C LEU A 937 -23.76 -34.83 78.51
N PRO A 938 -23.13 -33.77 77.98
CA PRO A 938 -21.76 -33.40 78.38
C PRO A 938 -21.63 -32.88 79.82
N PHE A 939 -22.70 -32.35 80.40
CA PHE A 939 -22.68 -31.82 81.76
C PHE A 939 -24.06 -31.85 82.43
N ARG A 940 -24.04 -31.72 83.76
CA ARG A 940 -25.23 -31.67 84.63
C ARG A 940 -25.41 -30.28 85.21
N LEU A 941 -26.66 -29.87 85.41
CA LEU A 941 -27.04 -28.67 86.15
C LEU A 941 -26.81 -28.86 87.66
N ALA A 942 -26.91 -27.78 88.43
CA ALA A 942 -26.70 -27.79 89.88
C ALA A 942 -27.60 -28.80 90.63
N ASP A 943 -28.77 -29.13 90.07
CA ASP A 943 -29.71 -30.13 90.59
C ASP A 943 -29.35 -31.59 90.20
N ARG A 944 -28.17 -31.79 89.58
CA ARG A 944 -27.65 -33.07 89.04
C ARG A 944 -28.42 -33.64 87.85
N THR A 945 -29.37 -32.92 87.28
CA THR A 945 -30.01 -33.32 86.02
C THR A 945 -29.13 -32.94 84.84
N TYR A 946 -29.20 -33.71 83.74
CA TYR A 946 -28.45 -33.37 82.54
C TYR A 946 -29.07 -32.16 81.83
N PHE A 947 -28.23 -31.26 81.32
CA PHE A 947 -28.68 -30.14 80.51
C PHE A 947 -28.84 -30.56 79.04
N PHE A 948 -29.98 -30.22 78.44
CA PHE A 948 -30.21 -30.30 77.00
C PHE A 948 -31.06 -29.10 76.55
N GLU A 949 -31.00 -28.81 75.27
CA GLU A 949 -31.83 -27.81 74.61
C GLU A 949 -33.02 -28.51 73.94
N ALA A 950 -34.24 -28.11 74.32
CA ALA A 950 -35.45 -28.54 73.66
C ALA A 950 -35.63 -27.73 72.36
N VAL A 951 -35.61 -28.40 71.20
CA VAL A 951 -35.72 -27.72 69.89
C VAL A 951 -37.00 -28.17 69.19
N GLU A 952 -37.81 -27.21 68.72
CA GLU A 952 -39.05 -27.50 68.00
C GLU A 952 -38.76 -28.18 66.66
N PHE A 953 -39.40 -29.32 66.41
CA PHE A 953 -39.12 -30.15 65.25
C PHE A 953 -39.85 -29.65 64.00
N LEU A 954 -41.20 -29.62 63.99
CA LEU A 954 -42.00 -29.14 62.86
C LEU A 954 -42.55 -27.72 63.11
N GLN A 955 -42.08 -26.72 62.35
CA GLN A 955 -42.49 -25.32 62.56
C GLN A 955 -43.84 -24.94 61.90
N GLY A 956 -44.49 -25.87 61.18
CA GLY A 956 -45.69 -25.63 60.37
C GLY A 956 -47.04 -25.93 61.05
N LEU A 957 -47.07 -26.41 62.29
CA LEU A 957 -48.32 -26.79 62.96
C LEU A 957 -49.08 -25.56 63.49
N GLU A 958 -50.43 -25.57 63.37
CA GLU A 958 -51.29 -24.47 63.81
C GLU A 958 -51.41 -24.35 65.35
N ARG A 959 -51.09 -25.41 66.09
CA ARG A 959 -51.14 -25.46 67.56
C ARG A 959 -49.79 -25.87 68.13
N HIS A 960 -49.50 -25.41 69.34
CA HIS A 960 -48.28 -25.78 70.06
C HIS A 960 -48.44 -27.15 70.72
N HIS A 961 -47.76 -28.16 70.18
CA HIS A 961 -47.77 -29.53 70.72
C HIS A 961 -46.45 -29.83 71.43
N TYR A 962 -46.51 -30.25 72.70
CA TYR A 962 -45.30 -30.54 73.49
C TYR A 962 -44.53 -31.77 72.98
N GLN A 963 -45.17 -32.65 72.20
CA GLN A 963 -44.54 -33.80 71.56
C GLN A 963 -43.72 -33.43 70.31
N ASN A 964 -43.79 -32.18 69.83
CA ASN A 964 -43.09 -31.72 68.63
C ASN A 964 -41.71 -31.11 68.96
N TYR A 965 -40.99 -31.65 69.94
CA TYR A 965 -39.70 -31.13 70.40
C TYR A 965 -38.62 -32.22 70.48
N LEU A 966 -37.35 -31.87 70.30
CA LEU A 966 -36.18 -32.76 70.38
C LEU A 966 -35.28 -32.40 71.57
N ALA A 967 -34.65 -33.39 72.20
CA ALA A 967 -33.62 -33.24 73.23
C ALA A 967 -32.22 -33.36 72.64
N LEU A 968 -31.54 -32.22 72.48
CA LEU A 968 -30.22 -32.13 71.87
C LEU A 968 -29.20 -31.49 72.82
N CYS A 969 -27.92 -31.88 72.72
CA CYS A 969 -26.85 -31.16 73.40
C CYS A 969 -26.67 -29.75 72.79
N PRO A 970 -26.03 -28.79 73.48
CA PRO A 970 -25.97 -27.39 73.03
C PRO A 970 -25.45 -27.22 71.60
N ASN A 971 -24.44 -28.00 71.21
CA ASN A 971 -23.88 -27.94 69.85
C ASN A 971 -24.88 -28.46 68.81
N HIS A 972 -25.47 -29.63 69.02
CA HIS A 972 -26.43 -30.21 68.06
C HIS A 972 -27.73 -29.40 67.99
N ALA A 973 -28.15 -28.78 69.09
CA ALA A 973 -29.28 -27.87 69.11
C ALA A 973 -29.02 -26.62 68.26
N ALA A 974 -27.83 -26.02 68.40
CA ALA A 974 -27.42 -24.87 67.58
C ALA A 974 -27.35 -25.24 66.10
N MET A 975 -26.77 -26.42 65.78
CA MET A 975 -26.74 -26.94 64.41
C MET A 975 -28.15 -27.15 63.86
N PHE A 976 -29.07 -27.73 64.65
CA PHE A 976 -30.45 -27.95 64.21
C PHE A 976 -31.21 -26.64 63.95
N MET A 977 -31.08 -25.64 64.82
CA MET A 977 -31.80 -24.37 64.68
C MET A 977 -31.25 -23.52 63.53
N HIS A 978 -29.93 -23.44 63.41
CA HIS A 978 -29.27 -22.46 62.54
C HIS A 978 -28.70 -23.04 61.26
N ALA A 979 -28.42 -24.34 61.21
CA ALA A 979 -27.70 -24.99 60.11
C ALA A 979 -28.37 -26.32 59.69
N ASN A 980 -29.69 -26.42 59.79
CA ASN A 980 -30.43 -27.57 59.25
C ASN A 980 -30.87 -27.26 57.81
N ALA A 981 -30.27 -27.97 56.86
CA ALA A 981 -30.55 -27.84 55.43
C ALA A 981 -31.79 -28.65 54.99
N SER A 982 -32.29 -29.54 55.85
CA SER A 982 -33.42 -30.45 55.56
C SER A 982 -34.77 -29.89 56.02
N LYS A 983 -34.87 -28.58 56.31
CA LYS A 983 -36.01 -27.98 57.03
C LYS A 983 -37.36 -28.08 56.32
N ASP A 984 -37.38 -28.01 54.99
CA ASP A 984 -38.62 -27.86 54.22
C ASP A 984 -39.35 -29.21 54.03
N ASP A 985 -38.63 -30.34 54.08
CA ASP A 985 -39.17 -31.68 53.85
C ASP A 985 -39.30 -32.53 55.14
N MET A 986 -38.98 -31.98 56.32
CA MET A 986 -38.88 -32.77 57.57
C MET A 986 -40.16 -33.52 57.94
N LYS A 987 -41.33 -32.96 57.61
CA LYS A 987 -42.63 -33.60 57.88
C LYS A 987 -42.77 -34.87 57.05
N ASP A 988 -42.46 -34.79 55.76
CA ASP A 988 -42.64 -35.89 54.81
C ASP A 988 -41.59 -36.99 55.04
N VAL A 989 -40.34 -36.61 55.32
CA VAL A 989 -39.27 -37.56 55.66
C VAL A 989 -39.57 -38.28 56.99
N PHE A 990 -40.18 -37.59 57.97
CA PHE A 990 -40.58 -38.21 59.22
C PHE A 990 -41.79 -39.15 59.08
N LEU A 991 -42.78 -38.82 58.26
CA LEU A 991 -43.91 -39.71 57.98
C LEU A 991 -43.46 -40.99 57.27
N ALA A 992 -42.45 -40.89 56.39
CA ALA A 992 -41.84 -42.02 55.69
C ALA A 992 -40.83 -42.83 56.54
N LEU A 993 -40.55 -42.42 57.78
CA LEU A 993 -39.54 -43.07 58.64
C LEU A 993 -39.88 -44.54 58.93
N ASP A 994 -38.95 -45.43 58.56
CA ASP A 994 -38.94 -46.84 58.96
C ASP A 994 -37.76 -47.09 59.92
N GLY A 995 -38.06 -47.49 61.15
CA GLY A 995 -37.10 -47.58 62.26
C GLY A 995 -37.03 -46.32 63.14
N ASN A 996 -35.91 -46.18 63.87
CA ASN A 996 -35.78 -45.23 64.99
C ASN A 996 -34.79 -44.09 64.73
N GLU A 997 -34.21 -44.01 63.53
CA GLU A 997 -33.18 -43.02 63.22
C GLU A 997 -33.56 -42.23 61.97
N LEU A 998 -33.71 -40.92 62.13
CA LEU A 998 -33.98 -39.99 61.05
C LEU A 998 -32.67 -39.32 60.63
N THR A 999 -32.20 -39.59 59.41
CA THR A 999 -31.02 -38.92 58.87
C THR A 999 -31.39 -37.52 58.40
N LEU A 1000 -30.70 -36.51 58.94
CA LEU A 1000 -30.81 -35.11 58.56
C LEU A 1000 -29.44 -34.57 58.15
N THR A 1001 -29.43 -33.52 57.35
CA THR A 1001 -28.19 -32.79 57.05
C THR A 1001 -28.09 -31.57 57.97
N LEU A 1002 -27.20 -31.65 58.97
CA LEU A 1002 -26.92 -30.57 59.92
C LEU A 1002 -25.49 -30.05 59.69
N ALA A 1003 -25.35 -28.75 59.42
CA ALA A 1003 -24.08 -28.09 59.07
C ALA A 1003 -23.30 -28.86 57.99
N ASP A 1004 -23.99 -29.19 56.90
CA ASP A 1004 -23.47 -29.91 55.72
C ASP A 1004 -22.92 -31.31 56.02
N GLN A 1005 -23.26 -31.91 57.17
CA GLN A 1005 -22.91 -33.27 57.54
C GLN A 1005 -24.17 -34.14 57.77
N PRO A 1006 -24.16 -35.42 57.34
CA PRO A 1006 -25.24 -36.34 57.66
C PRO A 1006 -25.21 -36.69 59.15
N VAL A 1007 -26.25 -36.30 59.87
CA VAL A 1007 -26.45 -36.59 61.30
C VAL A 1007 -27.73 -37.41 61.48
N THR A 1008 -27.64 -38.51 62.22
CA THR A 1008 -28.82 -39.34 62.55
C THR A 1008 -29.43 -38.90 63.87
N ILE A 1009 -30.72 -38.56 63.85
CA ILE A 1009 -31.51 -38.25 65.04
C ILE A 1009 -32.26 -39.49 65.49
N TYR A 1010 -31.92 -40.01 66.68
CA TYR A 1010 -32.58 -41.15 67.29
C TYR A 1010 -33.91 -40.78 67.95
N PHE A 1011 -34.97 -41.52 67.66
CA PHE A 1011 -36.30 -41.41 68.26
C PHE A 1011 -36.68 -42.72 68.97
N THR A 1012 -37.34 -42.60 70.12
CA THR A 1012 -37.99 -43.77 70.73
C THR A 1012 -39.32 -44.07 70.04
N ASP A 1013 -39.73 -45.33 70.06
CA ASP A 1013 -40.98 -45.79 69.44
C ASP A 1013 -42.20 -45.01 69.98
N THR A 1014 -42.18 -44.66 71.27
CA THR A 1014 -43.21 -43.84 71.90
C THR A 1014 -43.23 -42.42 71.35
N HIS A 1015 -42.06 -41.81 71.11
CA HIS A 1015 -41.98 -40.47 70.54
C HIS A 1015 -42.52 -40.44 69.11
N ILE A 1016 -42.18 -41.46 68.30
CA ILE A 1016 -42.65 -41.60 66.92
C ILE A 1016 -44.17 -41.72 66.89
N ALA A 1017 -44.74 -42.61 67.70
CA ALA A 1017 -46.18 -42.84 67.75
C ALA A 1017 -46.96 -41.58 68.17
N ASP A 1018 -46.49 -40.88 69.20
CA ASP A 1018 -47.17 -39.67 69.69
C ASP A 1018 -47.12 -38.54 68.64
N LEU A 1019 -45.97 -38.33 67.99
CA LEU A 1019 -45.80 -37.26 67.02
C LEU A 1019 -46.58 -37.52 65.72
N ARG A 1020 -46.71 -38.78 65.27
CA ARG A 1020 -47.58 -39.14 64.14
C ARG A 1020 -49.05 -38.81 64.41
N VAL A 1021 -49.54 -39.04 65.64
CA VAL A 1021 -50.92 -38.67 66.02
C VAL A 1021 -51.10 -37.16 66.06
N VAL A 1022 -50.10 -36.41 66.51
CA VAL A 1022 -50.13 -34.94 66.50
C VAL A 1022 -50.22 -34.40 65.07
N ILE A 1023 -49.42 -34.95 64.15
CA ILE A 1023 -49.45 -34.57 62.73
C ILE A 1023 -50.81 -34.90 62.11
N ASP A 1024 -51.35 -36.10 62.37
CA ASP A 1024 -52.67 -36.52 61.88
C ASP A 1024 -53.81 -35.62 62.38
N VAL A 1025 -53.76 -35.14 63.62
CA VAL A 1025 -54.75 -34.17 64.14
C VAL A 1025 -54.60 -32.81 63.48
N ALA A 1026 -53.38 -32.35 63.29
CA ALA A 1026 -53.11 -31.05 62.68
C ALA A 1026 -53.45 -30.99 61.18
N ASP A 1027 -53.47 -32.14 60.49
CA ASP A 1027 -53.87 -32.23 59.08
C ASP A 1027 -55.39 -32.37 58.90
N GLN A 1028 -56.14 -32.65 59.97
CA GLN A 1028 -57.61 -32.76 59.98
C GLN A 1028 -58.33 -31.49 60.49
N ASP A 1029 -57.61 -30.61 61.19
CA ASP A 1029 -58.06 -29.30 61.71
C ASP A 1029 -57.71 -28.18 60.73
#